data_AF-A0A2V5PKU2-F1
#
_entry.id   AF-A0A2V5PKU2-F1
#
_cell.length_a   1.000
_cell.length_b   1.000
_cell.length_c   1.000
_cell.angle_alpha   90.00
_cell.angle_beta   90.00
_cell.angle_gamma   90.00
#
_symmetry.space_group_name_H-M   'P 1'
#
loop_
_entity.id
_entity.type
_entity.pdbx_description
1 polymer ?
#
loop_
_entity_poly.entity_id
_entity_poly.type
_entity_poly.pdbx_seq_one_letter_code
_entity_poly.pdbx_strand_id
1 'polypeptide(L)'
;MLRKLFGCLTLPLVLLLSNSSGNSASQPPTKNPDAQTGTLERLIVANGHVVMDLDWNRLGSAGSAAQPAKRETVQFEVGPNSFFTVLVFNEIFRGPEQGSMGLVWGNSRTLPEPLNASSNQLVIEKLPADQSSDLVVRDGKTGFVFFNIQGNLYAYDAASHSLTINHGRLLVSEALAEKLGRRAEAGTVVGEISITTNMYPIEITSVVNGAPQSAILPPRHREGPDDPNFVPGPDVIVGDLPSMGQFGATGTRVGLAVGTTSCNNGTVELNWFALPNTDHPVIPQNFYRMSGGATNDERFEQVGQSWLKHAFTALQDNACGFGCTPAGSGTHLGVGCSDPYGSGLNAGQSGLGSRAWVNPFTGVYPSTANNHAGHNDSDAAATHRILVESSDLNTTLNPGATYYAEAQYVTPHEYAWCQSHSGQCNMYNNASYRRFTVTGTNSFSFSPVGSTIRMTPAINAWPAATINTIEPEPGIDGRAYIAYKVTGPVAGVWHYEYAISNQNLDRAIQSFSIPLGCAVTLNNIGFHAPPNHPGIANDGSQNSAGYSNVPWTSNQTASAVSWNTETFAQNQNANAIRWGTLYNFRFDTDHAPVFTEATIGFFKNGAPMTVSILGPNSCNVAPSPTPTATATPILITPTPTPTATATANPTITPGITPSPTPCGTATFANLGIITIPDSGPGAPYPSNISVAGLGGTITKVTVKLTNLSHTFPSDIDILLVGPGGQNAIIMSDVGGGDDVSGIDLTLDDAAANPLPAALLSTGTFQPTNAGTGDTWPAPAPAPSGGSALSVFNGTSANGTWSLYVVDDAAQDVGSIAGGWQLIISTTAACATPSPTPTATIPPIVTPTPTPILTPTPPPTTPSPTPPPSTPTPTPTATPSSTPAESQNLSTRMRVQTGEGVGIGGFIITGSAPKHILL
;
A
#
# COMPACT_ATOMS: atom_id res chain seq x y z
N MET A 1 41.57 23.84 -49.93
CA MET A 1 42.58 23.15 -50.77
C MET A 1 43.60 22.45 -49.88
N LEU A 2 44.44 21.59 -50.48
CA LEU A 2 45.33 20.63 -49.80
C LEU A 2 46.55 21.23 -49.06
N ARG A 3 46.86 20.64 -47.89
CA ARG A 3 48.19 20.22 -47.36
C ARG A 3 49.43 21.16 -47.30
N LYS A 4 49.90 21.30 -46.05
CA LYS A 4 51.29 21.12 -45.51
C LYS A 4 52.42 22.13 -45.80
N LEU A 5 53.10 22.55 -44.71
CA LEU A 5 54.56 22.71 -44.61
C LEU A 5 55.05 22.68 -43.13
N PHE A 6 56.22 22.07 -42.87
CA PHE A 6 57.02 22.13 -41.62
C PHE A 6 57.93 23.39 -41.67
N GLY A 7 58.62 23.90 -40.62
CA GLY A 7 58.79 23.55 -39.20
C GLY A 7 60.03 24.27 -38.58
N CYS A 8 60.27 24.11 -37.27
CA CYS A 8 61.47 24.50 -36.46
C CYS A 8 61.75 25.98 -36.05
N LEU A 9 61.83 26.21 -34.73
CA LEU A 9 62.99 26.87 -34.07
C LEU A 9 63.03 26.52 -32.56
N THR A 10 64.21 26.57 -31.91
CA THR A 10 64.49 25.95 -30.59
C THR A 10 65.10 26.89 -29.52
N LEU A 11 65.05 26.43 -28.25
CA LEU A 11 65.36 27.08 -26.96
C LEU A 11 66.84 27.56 -26.73
N PRO A 12 67.07 28.44 -25.73
CA PRO A 12 67.62 28.04 -24.40
C PRO A 12 66.83 28.64 -23.17
N LEU A 13 66.71 27.97 -22.00
CA LEU A 13 67.61 28.02 -20.80
C LEU A 13 67.75 29.44 -20.16
N VAL A 14 67.62 29.70 -18.84
CA VAL A 14 67.41 28.83 -17.64
C VAL A 14 67.00 29.61 -16.35
N LEU A 15 66.48 28.91 -15.30
CA LEU A 15 66.36 29.25 -13.84
C LEU A 15 65.55 30.47 -13.35
N LEU A 16 64.51 30.19 -12.55
CA LEU A 16 64.51 30.43 -11.08
C LEU A 16 63.44 29.56 -10.36
N LEU A 17 63.91 28.45 -9.77
CA LEU A 17 63.46 27.77 -8.53
C LEU A 17 61.94 27.46 -8.32
N SER A 18 61.51 26.19 -8.36
CA SER A 18 61.50 25.20 -7.23
C SER A 18 60.09 25.08 -6.59
N ASN A 19 59.54 23.92 -6.19
CA ASN A 19 60.12 22.68 -5.67
C ASN A 19 59.29 21.40 -5.98
N SER A 20 59.97 20.24 -5.90
CA SER A 20 59.48 18.85 -5.64
C SER A 20 58.12 18.38 -6.22
N SER A 21 58.04 17.45 -7.17
CA SER A 21 58.49 16.04 -7.16
C SER A 21 57.74 15.10 -6.19
N GLY A 22 56.96 14.17 -6.74
CA GLY A 22 56.32 13.08 -6.00
C GLY A 22 55.74 12.03 -6.94
N ASN A 23 56.52 10.99 -7.25
CA ASN A 23 55.98 9.80 -7.91
C ASN A 23 55.03 9.09 -6.94
N SER A 24 53.78 8.92 -7.35
CA SER A 24 52.94 7.82 -6.90
C SER A 24 52.00 7.49 -8.06
N ALA A 25 51.98 6.23 -8.47
CA ALA A 25 50.89 5.75 -9.30
C ALA A 25 49.59 6.03 -8.54
N SER A 26 48.59 6.61 -9.21
CA SER A 26 47.27 6.80 -8.62
C SER A 26 46.72 5.43 -8.23
N GLN A 27 46.74 5.12 -6.92
CA GLN A 27 45.92 4.04 -6.40
C GLN A 27 44.47 4.30 -6.85
N PRO A 28 43.69 3.25 -7.16
CA PRO A 28 42.25 3.44 -7.33
C PRO A 28 41.71 4.16 -6.08
N PRO A 29 40.80 5.14 -6.25
CA PRO A 29 40.34 5.95 -5.13
C PRO A 29 39.82 5.04 -4.02
N THR A 30 40.37 5.20 -2.82
CA THR A 30 39.96 4.44 -1.65
C THR A 30 38.47 4.69 -1.42
N LYS A 31 37.63 3.70 -1.75
CA LYS A 31 36.19 3.78 -1.58
C LYS A 31 35.88 4.01 -0.10
N ASN A 32 35.53 5.24 0.27
CA ASN A 32 35.23 5.61 1.65
C ASN A 32 33.77 5.23 1.94
N PRO A 33 33.48 4.24 2.79
CA PRO A 33 32.11 3.81 3.09
C PRO A 33 31.30 4.91 3.79
N ASP A 34 31.97 5.83 4.50
CA ASP A 34 31.39 6.90 5.32
C ASP A 34 31.29 8.25 4.58
N ALA A 35 31.41 8.25 3.25
CA ALA A 35 31.29 9.48 2.46
C ALA A 35 29.85 10.03 2.51
N GLN A 36 29.65 11.21 3.10
CA GLN A 36 28.32 11.87 3.16
C GLN A 36 27.82 12.43 1.82
N THR A 37 28.63 12.33 0.75
CA THR A 37 28.33 12.89 -0.58
C THR A 37 28.67 11.84 -1.63
N GLY A 38 27.81 11.67 -2.62
CA GLY A 38 27.93 10.59 -3.59
C GLY A 38 26.66 10.33 -4.42
N THR A 39 26.68 9.24 -5.16
CA THR A 39 25.54 8.77 -5.96
C THR A 39 24.84 7.61 -5.25
N LEU A 40 23.54 7.76 -4.98
CA LEU A 40 22.64 6.71 -4.52
C LEU A 40 21.84 6.18 -5.70
N GLU A 41 22.00 4.91 -6.03
CA GLU A 41 21.23 4.22 -7.06
C GLU A 41 20.20 3.32 -6.38
N ARG A 42 18.95 3.44 -6.82
CA ARG A 42 17.87 2.51 -6.49
C ARG A 42 17.67 1.63 -7.72
N LEU A 43 17.90 0.32 -7.58
CA LEU A 43 17.85 -0.63 -8.69
C LEU A 43 16.77 -1.67 -8.46
N ILE A 44 16.15 -2.17 -9.53
CA ILE A 44 15.26 -3.33 -9.49
C ILE A 44 15.81 -4.47 -10.33
N VAL A 45 15.27 -5.67 -10.13
CA VAL A 45 15.66 -6.86 -10.88
C VAL A 45 15.13 -6.78 -12.30
N ALA A 46 16.04 -6.75 -13.27
CA ALA A 46 15.74 -6.76 -14.69
C ALA A 46 15.31 -8.16 -15.16
N ASN A 47 16.12 -9.15 -14.81
CA ASN A 47 15.93 -10.58 -15.03
C ASN A 47 16.97 -11.35 -14.19
N GLY A 48 16.95 -12.68 -14.25
CA GLY A 48 17.92 -13.51 -13.54
C GLY A 48 17.46 -14.96 -13.46
N HIS A 49 18.20 -15.77 -12.70
CA HIS A 49 17.84 -17.15 -12.41
C HIS A 49 18.01 -17.46 -10.92
N VAL A 50 17.20 -18.42 -10.46
CA VAL A 50 17.24 -18.96 -9.11
C VAL A 50 17.45 -20.46 -9.19
N VAL A 51 18.44 -20.94 -8.45
CA VAL A 51 18.70 -22.38 -8.26
C VAL A 51 18.32 -22.74 -6.83
N MET A 52 17.48 -23.75 -6.66
CA MET A 52 17.21 -24.36 -5.34
C MET A 52 17.58 -25.84 -5.35
N ASP A 53 18.39 -26.27 -4.39
CA ASP A 53 18.67 -27.68 -4.15
C ASP A 53 17.75 -28.18 -3.03
N LEU A 54 16.72 -28.95 -3.39
CA LEU A 54 15.64 -29.35 -2.46
C LEU A 54 15.67 -30.84 -2.14
N ASP A 55 15.50 -31.22 -0.87
CA ASP A 55 15.22 -32.60 -0.49
C ASP A 55 13.74 -32.96 -0.73
N TRP A 56 13.46 -33.57 -1.88
CA TRP A 56 12.10 -33.92 -2.31
C TRP A 56 11.41 -34.91 -1.35
N ASN A 57 12.16 -35.76 -0.65
CA ASN A 57 11.58 -36.74 0.27
C ASN A 57 11.06 -36.08 1.55
N ARG A 58 11.68 -34.97 1.97
CA ARG A 58 11.19 -34.12 3.06
C ARG A 58 9.98 -33.28 2.64
N LEU A 59 9.92 -32.83 1.39
CA LEU A 59 8.77 -32.08 0.86
C LEU A 59 7.55 -32.97 0.55
N GLY A 60 7.72 -34.29 0.40
CA GLY A 60 6.63 -35.24 0.14
C GLY A 60 5.80 -35.64 1.36
N SER A 61 4.79 -36.49 1.16
CA SER A 61 3.85 -36.96 2.19
C SER A 61 4.53 -37.76 3.33
N ALA A 62 3.81 -37.99 4.43
CA ALA A 62 4.36 -38.55 5.67
C ALA A 62 5.23 -39.82 5.51
N GLY A 63 4.91 -40.71 4.56
CA GLY A 63 5.69 -41.92 4.29
C GLY A 63 7.04 -41.69 3.59
N SER A 64 7.25 -40.54 2.94
CA SER A 64 8.45 -40.25 2.15
C SER A 64 9.67 -39.90 2.99
N ALA A 65 9.49 -39.28 4.17
CA ALA A 65 10.60 -38.87 5.04
C ALA A 65 11.30 -40.05 5.77
N ALA A 66 10.73 -41.25 5.72
CA ALA A 66 11.40 -42.48 6.16
C ALA A 66 12.45 -42.98 5.16
N GLN A 67 12.52 -42.40 3.95
CA GLN A 67 13.52 -42.69 2.93
C GLN A 67 14.73 -41.76 3.07
N PRO A 68 15.94 -42.17 2.62
CA PRO A 68 17.11 -41.28 2.61
C PRO A 68 16.84 -39.99 1.81
N ALA A 69 17.52 -38.91 2.20
CA ALA A 69 17.39 -37.59 1.58
C ALA A 69 17.58 -37.65 0.05
N LYS A 70 16.62 -37.10 -0.70
CA LYS A 70 16.63 -37.05 -2.16
C LYS A 70 16.78 -35.61 -2.63
N ARG A 71 18.03 -35.12 -2.61
CA ARG A 71 18.37 -33.80 -3.15
C ARG A 71 18.19 -33.77 -4.67
N GLU A 72 17.46 -32.78 -5.13
CA GLU A 72 17.12 -32.55 -6.54
C GLU A 72 17.21 -31.03 -6.79
N THR A 73 18.02 -30.64 -7.76
CA THR A 73 18.17 -29.23 -8.17
C THR A 73 17.00 -28.82 -9.04
N VAL A 74 16.39 -27.68 -8.72
CA VAL A 74 15.36 -27.02 -9.53
C VAL A 74 15.81 -25.60 -9.90
N GLN A 75 15.47 -25.18 -11.12
CA GLN A 75 15.84 -23.87 -11.66
C GLN A 75 14.59 -23.10 -12.06
N PHE A 76 14.54 -21.83 -11.66
CA PHE A 76 13.50 -20.87 -12.03
C PHE A 76 14.17 -19.69 -12.73
N GLU A 77 13.53 -19.17 -13.77
CA GLU A 77 13.84 -17.82 -14.25
C GLU A 77 13.21 -16.80 -13.31
N VAL A 78 13.82 -15.63 -13.15
CA VAL A 78 13.23 -14.52 -12.40
C VAL A 78 12.37 -13.69 -13.34
N GLY A 79 11.12 -13.46 -12.96
CA GLY A 79 10.17 -12.66 -13.71
C GLY A 79 10.74 -11.26 -13.96
N PRO A 80 10.70 -10.75 -15.21
CA PRO A 80 11.35 -9.50 -15.56
C PRO A 80 10.73 -8.31 -14.84
N ASN A 81 11.55 -7.29 -14.61
CA ASN A 81 11.14 -6.02 -13.97
C ASN A 81 10.50 -6.23 -12.58
N SER A 82 10.97 -7.26 -11.87
CA SER A 82 10.52 -7.62 -10.52
C SER A 82 10.84 -6.50 -9.52
N PHE A 83 9.83 -6.09 -8.73
CA PHE A 83 9.91 -5.07 -7.68
C PHE A 83 10.71 -5.51 -6.43
N PHE A 84 11.79 -6.25 -6.61
CA PHE A 84 12.80 -6.51 -5.60
C PHE A 84 13.87 -5.44 -5.71
N THR A 85 13.71 -4.38 -4.91
CA THR A 85 14.54 -3.18 -4.98
C THR A 85 15.80 -3.33 -4.13
N VAL A 86 16.93 -2.81 -4.60
CA VAL A 86 18.15 -2.65 -3.80
C VAL A 86 18.69 -1.24 -3.87
N LEU A 87 19.40 -0.85 -2.82
CA LEU A 87 20.13 0.42 -2.74
C LEU A 87 21.63 0.18 -2.91
N VAL A 88 22.26 0.99 -3.76
CA VAL A 88 23.72 1.02 -3.98
C VAL A 88 24.18 2.46 -3.81
N PHE A 89 25.15 2.71 -2.95
CA PHE A 89 25.70 4.04 -2.74
C PHE A 89 27.20 4.05 -2.99
N ASN A 90 27.64 4.90 -3.92
CA ASN A 90 29.02 4.98 -4.43
C ASN A 90 29.56 3.59 -4.84
N GLU A 91 28.86 2.89 -5.73
CA GLU A 91 29.17 1.54 -6.21
C GLU A 91 29.22 0.44 -5.13
N ILE A 92 28.80 0.73 -3.90
CA ILE A 92 28.78 -0.24 -2.78
C ILE A 92 27.33 -0.56 -2.43
N PHE A 93 26.99 -1.84 -2.40
CA PHE A 93 25.68 -2.34 -1.96
C PHE A 93 25.34 -1.87 -0.53
N ARG A 94 24.11 -1.37 -0.32
CA ARG A 94 23.59 -1.01 1.01
C ARG A 94 22.54 -1.98 1.54
N GLY A 95 21.85 -2.70 0.65
CA GLY A 95 20.89 -3.73 1.01
C GLY A 95 19.67 -3.77 0.10
N PRO A 96 18.86 -4.84 0.19
CA PRO A 96 17.52 -4.87 -0.39
C PRO A 96 16.50 -4.10 0.45
N GLU A 97 15.58 -3.40 -0.23
CA GLU A 97 14.37 -2.85 0.37
C GLU A 97 13.24 -3.89 0.37
N GLN A 98 12.15 -3.64 1.09
CA GLN A 98 10.98 -4.51 1.04
C GLN A 98 10.44 -4.56 -0.40
N GLY A 99 10.22 -5.77 -0.90
CA GLY A 99 9.95 -6.03 -2.30
C GLY A 99 10.02 -7.51 -2.63
N SER A 100 9.57 -7.89 -3.81
CA SER A 100 9.53 -9.30 -4.22
C SER A 100 9.93 -9.52 -5.69
N MET A 101 10.47 -10.69 -5.96
CA MET A 101 10.77 -11.17 -7.30
C MET A 101 9.96 -12.42 -7.62
N GLY A 102 9.29 -12.42 -8.78
CA GLY A 102 8.51 -13.56 -9.25
C GLY A 102 9.42 -14.67 -9.75
N LEU A 103 9.05 -15.93 -9.50
CA LEU A 103 9.74 -17.10 -10.01
C LEU A 103 8.91 -17.75 -11.12
N VAL A 104 9.51 -17.88 -12.30
CA VAL A 104 8.90 -18.46 -13.49
C VAL A 104 9.42 -19.89 -13.65
N TRP A 105 8.52 -20.87 -13.52
CA TRP A 105 8.83 -22.28 -13.70
C TRP A 105 8.73 -22.68 -15.18
N GLY A 106 9.89 -22.88 -15.83
CA GLY A 106 9.97 -23.19 -17.26
C GLY A 106 10.06 -24.67 -17.64
N ASN A 107 10.01 -25.59 -16.67
CA ASN A 107 10.31 -27.01 -16.89
C ASN A 107 9.06 -27.90 -16.97
N SER A 108 9.08 -28.92 -17.83
CA SER A 108 8.03 -29.95 -17.95
C SER A 108 7.98 -30.95 -16.78
N ARG A 109 8.71 -30.69 -15.70
CA ARG A 109 8.81 -31.54 -14.51
C ARG A 109 7.85 -31.03 -13.43
N THR A 110 7.04 -31.92 -12.87
CA THR A 110 6.17 -31.61 -11.73
C THR A 110 7.04 -31.40 -10.47
N LEU A 111 6.78 -30.34 -9.72
CA LEU A 111 7.40 -30.14 -8.40
C LEU A 111 6.73 -31.07 -7.37
N PRO A 112 7.31 -31.27 -6.16
CA PRO A 112 6.58 -31.88 -5.06
C PRO A 112 5.39 -31.01 -4.62
N GLU A 113 4.23 -31.61 -4.37
CA GLU A 113 3.20 -30.94 -3.57
C GLU A 113 3.73 -30.74 -2.12
N PRO A 114 3.58 -29.56 -1.51
CA PRO A 114 2.66 -28.49 -1.87
C PRO A 114 3.25 -27.33 -2.72
N LEU A 115 4.52 -27.39 -3.13
CA LEU A 115 5.13 -26.34 -3.98
C LEU A 115 4.50 -26.29 -5.37
N ASN A 116 4.12 -27.45 -5.90
CA ASN A 116 3.61 -27.60 -7.25
C ASN A 116 2.29 -26.86 -7.50
N ALA A 117 1.37 -26.85 -6.52
CA ALA A 117 0.16 -26.02 -6.53
C ALA A 117 0.42 -24.51 -6.69
N SER A 118 1.64 -24.05 -6.37
CA SER A 118 2.06 -22.64 -6.46
C SER A 118 3.07 -22.38 -7.58
N SER A 119 3.41 -23.37 -8.42
CA SER A 119 4.55 -23.31 -9.36
C SER A 119 4.57 -22.10 -10.30
N ASN A 120 3.40 -21.59 -10.68
CA ASN A 120 3.24 -20.43 -11.57
C ASN A 120 3.10 -19.08 -10.82
N GLN A 121 3.18 -19.07 -9.49
CA GLN A 121 2.99 -17.91 -8.63
C GLN A 121 3.91 -17.91 -7.40
N LEU A 122 5.05 -18.62 -7.45
CA LEU A 122 6.10 -18.52 -6.43
C LEU A 122 6.79 -17.16 -6.50
N VAL A 123 7.10 -16.58 -5.35
CA VAL A 123 7.88 -15.35 -5.22
C VAL A 123 8.96 -15.52 -4.16
N ILE A 124 10.08 -14.79 -4.32
CA ILE A 124 11.02 -14.51 -3.23
C ILE A 124 10.75 -13.09 -2.74
N GLU A 125 10.47 -12.93 -1.45
CA GLU A 125 10.16 -11.62 -0.85
C GLU A 125 11.15 -11.26 0.26
N LYS A 126 11.53 -9.97 0.29
CA LYS A 126 12.21 -9.33 1.40
C LYS A 126 11.20 -8.96 2.47
N LEU A 127 11.29 -9.59 3.64
CA LEU A 127 10.45 -9.25 4.79
C LEU A 127 10.92 -7.97 5.48
N PRO A 128 10.03 -7.27 6.21
CA PRO A 128 10.39 -6.21 7.14
C PRO A 128 11.47 -6.62 8.16
N ALA A 129 12.27 -5.66 8.62
CA ALA A 129 13.45 -5.92 9.45
C ALA A 129 13.15 -6.36 10.90
N ASP A 130 11.88 -6.36 11.32
CA ASP A 130 11.41 -6.88 12.61
C ASP A 130 11.02 -8.37 12.56
N GLN A 131 11.02 -8.98 11.37
CA GLN A 131 10.75 -10.41 11.18
C GLN A 131 11.99 -11.28 11.45
N SER A 132 11.75 -12.53 11.85
CA SER A 132 12.81 -13.48 12.24
C SER A 132 13.64 -14.04 11.08
N SER A 133 13.26 -13.75 9.83
CA SER A 133 13.94 -14.21 8.61
C SER A 133 13.96 -13.10 7.56
N ASP A 134 15.09 -12.97 6.87
CA ASP A 134 15.40 -11.83 6.00
C ASP A 134 14.65 -11.92 4.65
N LEU A 135 14.70 -13.09 4.03
CA LEU A 135 13.97 -13.42 2.80
C LEU A 135 13.07 -14.64 3.02
N VAL A 136 12.00 -14.75 2.24
CA VAL A 136 11.13 -15.94 2.19
C VAL A 136 10.87 -16.39 0.75
N VAL A 137 10.67 -17.70 0.56
CA VAL A 137 10.00 -18.24 -0.63
C VAL A 137 8.53 -18.47 -0.25
N ARG A 138 7.60 -17.81 -0.94
CA ARG A 138 6.17 -17.93 -0.69
C ARG A 138 5.34 -18.01 -1.96
N ASP A 139 4.08 -18.40 -1.80
CA ASP A 139 3.05 -18.16 -2.80
C ASP A 139 2.69 -16.66 -2.85
N GLY A 140 2.85 -16.05 -4.02
CA GLY A 140 2.63 -14.64 -4.26
C GLY A 140 1.17 -14.20 -4.06
N LYS A 141 0.21 -15.07 -4.38
CA LYS A 141 -1.23 -14.79 -4.38
C LYS A 141 -1.91 -15.02 -3.03
N THR A 142 -1.50 -16.08 -2.33
CA THR A 142 -2.13 -16.52 -1.07
C THR A 142 -1.33 -16.15 0.18
N GLY A 143 -0.09 -15.68 0.02
CA GLY A 143 0.80 -15.37 1.14
C GLY A 143 1.44 -16.60 1.80
N PHE A 144 1.12 -17.83 1.36
CA PHE A 144 1.60 -19.06 1.99
C PHE A 144 3.13 -19.18 1.91
N VAL A 145 3.82 -19.01 3.04
CA VAL A 145 5.27 -19.13 3.11
C VAL A 145 5.66 -20.61 3.08
N PHE A 146 6.48 -21.00 2.10
CA PHE A 146 7.06 -22.33 2.02
C PHE A 146 8.36 -22.40 2.83
N PHE A 147 9.27 -21.47 2.56
CA PHE A 147 10.60 -21.47 3.15
C PHE A 147 10.99 -20.12 3.72
N ASN A 148 11.57 -20.13 4.91
CA ASN A 148 12.36 -19.03 5.43
C ASN A 148 13.80 -19.17 4.91
N ILE A 149 14.40 -18.10 4.40
CA ILE A 149 15.76 -18.13 3.88
C ILE A 149 16.71 -17.47 4.88
N GLN A 150 17.76 -18.18 5.29
CA GLN A 150 18.73 -17.70 6.27
C GLN A 150 20.19 -17.92 5.86
N GLY A 151 21.07 -17.01 6.27
CA GLY A 151 22.50 -17.09 5.96
C GLY A 151 22.90 -16.53 4.59
N ASN A 152 22.03 -15.72 3.98
CA ASN A 152 22.24 -15.05 2.70
C ASN A 152 23.59 -14.30 2.66
N LEU A 153 24.44 -14.63 1.70
CA LEU A 153 25.64 -13.85 1.39
C LEU A 153 25.40 -13.03 0.11
N TYR A 154 25.17 -11.74 0.28
CA TYR A 154 25.00 -10.78 -0.81
C TYR A 154 26.36 -10.41 -1.40
N ALA A 155 26.48 -10.52 -2.72
CA ALA A 155 27.58 -9.99 -3.52
C ALA A 155 26.99 -9.13 -4.64
N TYR A 156 27.60 -7.97 -4.90
CA TYR A 156 27.14 -7.03 -5.92
C TYR A 156 28.32 -6.56 -6.76
N ASP A 157 28.17 -6.62 -8.09
CA ASP A 157 29.12 -6.05 -9.03
C ASP A 157 28.52 -4.81 -9.70
N ALA A 158 29.06 -3.64 -9.36
CA ALA A 158 28.67 -2.36 -9.94
C ALA A 158 29.00 -2.23 -11.44
N ALA A 159 29.97 -2.98 -11.96
CA ALA A 159 30.35 -2.88 -13.38
C ALA A 159 29.32 -3.55 -14.31
N SER A 160 28.63 -4.59 -13.81
CA SER A 160 27.59 -5.33 -14.53
C SER A 160 26.18 -5.10 -14.00
N HIS A 161 26.02 -4.32 -12.93
CA HIS A 161 24.79 -4.23 -12.12
C HIS A 161 24.24 -5.60 -11.72
N SER A 162 25.12 -6.57 -11.46
CA SER A 162 24.72 -7.92 -11.06
C SER A 162 24.64 -8.03 -9.54
N LEU A 163 23.52 -8.59 -9.05
CA LEU A 163 23.38 -9.05 -7.67
C LEU A 163 23.43 -10.58 -7.64
N THR A 164 24.20 -11.12 -6.69
CA THR A 164 24.20 -12.54 -6.37
C THR A 164 23.93 -12.74 -4.89
N ILE A 165 23.04 -13.67 -4.56
CA ILE A 165 22.75 -14.09 -3.18
C ILE A 165 23.12 -15.56 -3.09
N ASN A 166 24.18 -15.87 -2.34
CA ASN A 166 24.74 -17.23 -2.23
C ASN A 166 24.47 -17.85 -0.86
N HIS A 167 24.46 -19.18 -0.82
CA HIS A 167 24.38 -20.01 0.39
C HIS A 167 23.14 -19.74 1.28
N GLY A 168 22.05 -19.23 0.71
CA GLY A 168 20.79 -19.11 1.44
C GLY A 168 20.31 -20.51 1.82
N ARG A 169 20.10 -20.77 3.11
CA ARG A 169 19.53 -22.05 3.58
C ARG A 169 18.01 -21.94 3.56
N LEU A 170 17.35 -22.90 2.92
CA LEU A 170 15.90 -23.02 2.90
C LEU A 170 15.44 -23.79 4.14
N LEU A 171 14.85 -23.07 5.09
CA LEU A 171 14.24 -23.64 6.29
C LEU A 171 12.75 -23.83 6.07
N VAL A 172 12.22 -25.02 6.40
CA VAL A 172 10.77 -25.30 6.34
C VAL A 172 10.01 -24.32 7.25
N SER A 173 9.04 -23.60 6.70
CA SER A 173 8.20 -22.70 7.51
C SER A 173 7.29 -23.47 8.46
N GLU A 174 6.76 -22.81 9.50
CA GLU A 174 5.74 -23.42 10.38
C GLU A 174 4.51 -23.86 9.56
N ALA A 175 4.02 -23.00 8.65
CA ALA A 175 2.88 -23.30 7.79
C ALA A 175 3.12 -24.51 6.86
N LEU A 176 4.32 -24.68 6.32
CA LEU A 176 4.68 -25.84 5.51
C LEU A 176 4.81 -27.10 6.37
N ALA A 177 5.45 -27.01 7.54
CA ALA A 177 5.55 -28.13 8.48
C ALA A 177 4.17 -28.60 8.94
N GLU A 178 3.22 -27.69 9.17
CA GLU A 178 1.81 -28.04 9.43
C GLU A 178 1.13 -28.70 8.24
N LYS A 179 1.27 -28.13 7.03
CA LYS A 179 0.67 -28.68 5.80
C LYS A 179 1.19 -30.07 5.43
N LEU A 180 2.42 -30.40 5.82
CA LEU A 180 3.01 -31.74 5.69
C LEU A 180 2.64 -32.70 6.84
N GLY A 181 1.95 -32.23 7.88
CA GLY A 181 1.61 -33.00 9.07
C GLY A 181 2.81 -33.26 10.01
N ARG A 182 3.90 -32.50 9.87
CA ARG A 182 5.19 -32.70 10.56
C ARG A 182 5.68 -31.42 11.26
N ARG A 183 4.89 -30.88 12.19
CA ARG A 183 5.21 -29.67 12.98
C ARG A 183 6.65 -29.61 13.53
N ALA A 184 7.22 -30.75 13.93
CA ALA A 184 8.59 -30.83 14.45
C ALA A 184 9.70 -30.55 13.41
N GLU A 185 9.37 -30.50 12.11
CA GLU A 185 10.31 -30.14 11.03
C GLU A 185 10.34 -28.63 10.74
N ALA A 186 9.51 -27.82 11.39
CA ALA A 186 9.58 -26.35 11.28
C ALA A 186 10.97 -25.83 11.68
N GLY A 187 11.51 -24.91 10.89
CA GLY A 187 12.87 -24.39 11.06
C GLY A 187 14.00 -25.35 10.66
N THR A 188 13.70 -26.60 10.24
CA THR A 188 14.74 -27.50 9.73
C THR A 188 15.14 -27.15 8.30
N VAL A 189 16.43 -27.30 7.98
CA VAL A 189 16.93 -27.06 6.62
C VAL A 189 16.49 -28.21 5.70
N VAL A 190 15.82 -27.86 4.60
CA VAL A 190 15.39 -28.78 3.53
C VAL A 190 16.17 -28.59 2.24
N GLY A 191 16.92 -27.50 2.13
CA GLY A 191 17.68 -27.18 0.93
C GLY A 191 18.55 -25.95 1.02
N GLU A 192 19.16 -25.61 -0.10
CA GLU A 192 19.92 -24.36 -0.31
C GLU A 192 19.38 -23.63 -1.54
N ILE A 193 19.58 -22.31 -1.58
CA ILE A 193 19.17 -21.42 -2.66
C ILE A 193 20.32 -20.48 -3.03
N SER A 194 20.51 -20.31 -4.33
CA SER A 194 21.36 -19.30 -4.94
C SER A 194 20.56 -18.49 -5.95
N ILE A 195 20.71 -17.17 -5.91
CA ILE A 195 19.98 -16.22 -6.76
C ILE A 195 21.02 -15.39 -7.52
N THR A 196 20.90 -15.30 -8.84
CA THR A 196 21.73 -14.41 -9.65
C THR A 196 20.81 -13.55 -10.51
N THR A 197 20.85 -12.23 -10.32
CA THR A 197 20.04 -11.27 -11.08
C THR A 197 20.90 -10.21 -11.74
N ASN A 198 20.47 -9.80 -12.93
CA ASN A 198 20.86 -8.53 -13.53
C ASN A 198 19.91 -7.46 -13.03
N MET A 199 20.42 -6.27 -12.77
CA MET A 199 19.64 -5.15 -12.25
C MET A 199 19.78 -3.92 -13.14
N TYR A 200 18.83 -3.01 -13.09
CA TYR A 200 18.99 -1.67 -13.67
C TYR A 200 18.55 -0.59 -12.69
N PRO A 201 19.20 0.59 -12.71
CA PRO A 201 18.79 1.74 -11.91
C PRO A 201 17.42 2.27 -12.35
N ILE A 202 16.46 2.26 -11.43
CA ILE A 202 15.19 2.99 -11.52
C ILE A 202 15.26 4.35 -10.86
N GLU A 203 16.36 4.72 -10.22
CA GLU A 203 16.59 6.06 -9.69
C GLU A 203 18.09 6.26 -9.47
N ILE A 204 18.61 7.41 -9.87
CA ILE A 204 19.98 7.85 -9.58
C ILE A 204 19.88 9.18 -8.86
N THR A 205 20.13 9.16 -7.56
CA THR A 205 19.97 10.30 -6.65
C THR A 205 21.34 10.82 -6.21
N SER A 206 21.61 12.08 -6.56
CA SER A 206 22.81 12.79 -6.09
C SER A 206 22.62 13.22 -4.65
N VAL A 207 23.40 12.63 -3.73
CA VAL A 207 23.39 12.95 -2.30
C VAL A 207 24.54 13.90 -1.99
N VAL A 208 24.27 14.97 -1.25
CA VAL A 208 25.29 15.92 -0.77
C VAL A 208 25.08 16.18 0.72
N ASN A 209 26.10 15.89 1.53
CA ASN A 209 26.07 15.98 3.00
C ASN A 209 24.89 15.21 3.64
N GLY A 210 24.52 14.06 3.07
CA GLY A 210 23.44 13.20 3.55
C GLY A 210 22.03 13.58 3.08
N ALA A 211 21.86 14.64 2.28
CA ALA A 211 20.56 15.08 1.74
C ALA A 211 20.46 14.88 0.21
N PRO A 212 19.27 14.70 -0.39
CA PRO A 212 19.11 14.29 -1.78
C PRO A 212 18.85 15.54 -2.65
N GLN A 213 19.80 15.91 -3.50
CA GLN A 213 19.71 17.14 -4.28
C GLN A 213 18.97 16.99 -5.61
N SER A 214 18.98 15.80 -6.20
CA SER A 214 18.28 15.50 -7.46
C SER A 214 18.16 13.99 -7.64
N ALA A 215 16.96 13.51 -7.94
CA ALA A 215 16.72 12.18 -8.49
C ALA A 215 16.65 12.26 -10.02
N ILE A 216 17.37 11.38 -10.71
CA ILE A 216 17.39 11.27 -12.18
C ILE A 216 17.03 9.84 -12.55
N LEU A 217 16.07 9.68 -13.44
CA LEU A 217 15.79 8.42 -14.10
C LEU A 217 16.72 8.31 -15.31
N PRO A 218 17.67 7.36 -15.35
CA PRO A 218 18.62 7.27 -16.46
C PRO A 218 17.91 6.95 -17.78
N PRO A 219 18.40 7.45 -18.91
CA PRO A 219 17.86 7.10 -20.23
C PRO A 219 18.06 5.61 -20.50
N ARG A 220 16.97 4.91 -20.85
CA ARG A 220 16.96 3.46 -21.05
C ARG A 220 17.33 3.14 -22.50
N HIS A 221 18.53 2.64 -22.73
CA HIS A 221 19.02 2.39 -24.08
C HIS A 221 18.39 1.12 -24.67
N ARG A 222 17.78 1.22 -25.87
CA ARG A 222 17.26 0.05 -26.59
C ARG A 222 18.37 -0.81 -27.20
N GLU A 223 18.49 -2.07 -26.79
CA GLU A 223 19.37 -3.08 -27.39
C GLU A 223 18.66 -4.06 -28.35
N GLY A 224 17.33 -3.99 -28.52
CA GLY A 224 16.67 -4.77 -29.59
C GLY A 224 15.14 -4.80 -29.58
N PRO A 225 14.53 -5.67 -30.42
CA PRO A 225 13.12 -6.03 -30.36
C PRO A 225 12.72 -6.74 -29.07
N ASP A 226 13.61 -7.61 -28.57
CA ASP A 226 13.42 -8.44 -27.37
C ASP A 226 14.11 -7.82 -26.13
N ASP A 227 14.16 -6.49 -26.06
CA ASP A 227 14.83 -5.77 -24.97
C ASP A 227 14.00 -5.85 -23.67
N PRO A 228 14.54 -6.44 -22.58
CA PRO A 228 13.81 -6.58 -21.31
C PRO A 228 13.49 -5.25 -20.61
N ASN A 229 14.09 -4.13 -21.04
CA ASN A 229 13.90 -2.81 -20.43
C ASN A 229 12.60 -2.10 -20.86
N PHE A 230 11.91 -2.60 -21.91
CA PHE A 230 10.62 -2.11 -22.36
C PHE A 230 9.47 -2.88 -21.72
N VAL A 231 8.33 -2.20 -21.54
CA VAL A 231 7.11 -2.82 -20.99
C VAL A 231 6.30 -3.44 -22.13
N PRO A 232 5.83 -4.70 -22.02
CA PRO A 232 5.00 -5.31 -23.05
C PRO A 232 3.71 -4.53 -23.32
N GLY A 233 3.46 -4.17 -24.59
CA GLY A 233 2.27 -3.43 -25.02
C GLY A 233 2.53 -1.94 -25.28
N PRO A 234 1.46 -1.14 -25.47
CA PRO A 234 1.53 0.32 -25.43
C PRO A 234 1.77 0.78 -23.97
N ASP A 235 2.59 1.82 -23.76
CA ASP A 235 2.90 2.38 -22.43
C ASP A 235 3.17 3.90 -22.55
N VAL A 236 2.22 4.75 -22.18
CA VAL A 236 2.36 6.22 -22.27
C VAL A 236 2.68 6.85 -20.92
N ILE A 237 3.88 7.41 -20.80
CA ILE A 237 4.33 8.07 -19.57
C ILE A 237 4.64 9.54 -19.79
N VAL A 238 4.42 10.37 -18.77
CA VAL A 238 4.89 11.76 -18.77
C VAL A 238 6.40 11.78 -18.52
N GLY A 239 7.17 11.95 -19.58
CA GLY A 239 8.63 11.99 -19.59
C GLY A 239 9.26 13.29 -19.09
N ASP A 240 8.62 14.44 -19.31
CA ASP A 240 9.05 15.70 -18.71
C ASP A 240 7.91 16.70 -18.59
N LEU A 241 8.03 17.62 -17.63
CA LEU A 241 7.24 18.83 -17.48
C LEU A 241 8.17 20.04 -17.67
N PRO A 242 8.55 20.40 -18.92
CA PRO A 242 9.66 21.32 -19.19
C PRO A 242 9.39 22.79 -18.86
N SER A 243 8.12 23.21 -18.80
CA SER A 243 7.76 24.63 -18.66
C SER A 243 6.38 24.78 -18.02
N MET A 244 6.09 25.97 -17.48
CA MET A 244 4.77 26.34 -16.97
C MET A 244 4.53 27.82 -17.24
N GLY A 245 3.28 28.22 -17.47
CA GLY A 245 2.94 29.62 -17.73
C GLY A 245 1.53 30.00 -17.28
N GLN A 246 1.31 31.29 -17.06
CA GLN A 246 0.00 31.90 -16.86
C GLN A 246 -0.57 32.37 -18.21
N PHE A 247 -1.79 31.96 -18.50
CA PHE A 247 -2.52 32.23 -19.74
C PHE A 247 -3.90 32.79 -19.40
N GLY A 248 -3.93 34.06 -19.00
CA GLY A 248 -5.15 34.79 -18.66
C GLY A 248 -5.51 34.76 -17.16
N ALA A 249 -6.50 35.59 -16.82
CA ALA A 249 -7.02 35.78 -15.47
C ALA A 249 -8.50 36.16 -15.53
N THR A 250 -9.28 35.85 -14.50
CA THR A 250 -10.66 36.31 -14.34
C THR A 250 -11.03 36.40 -12.86
N GLY A 251 -11.48 37.57 -12.42
CA GLY A 251 -11.74 37.83 -11.00
C GLY A 251 -10.45 37.64 -10.18
N THR A 252 -10.52 36.81 -9.14
CA THR A 252 -9.37 36.41 -8.32
C THR A 252 -8.56 35.26 -8.92
N ARG A 253 -9.03 34.62 -9.99
CA ARG A 253 -8.45 33.38 -10.54
C ARG A 253 -7.51 33.63 -11.71
N VAL A 254 -6.51 32.77 -11.84
CA VAL A 254 -5.62 32.68 -13.01
C VAL A 254 -5.74 31.32 -13.68
N GLY A 255 -5.57 31.30 -15.00
CA GLY A 255 -5.49 30.07 -15.78
C GLY A 255 -4.03 29.74 -16.06
N LEU A 256 -3.56 28.57 -15.66
CA LEU A 256 -2.17 28.13 -15.89
C LEU A 256 -2.15 26.91 -16.82
N ALA A 257 -1.01 26.64 -17.43
CA ALA A 257 -0.76 25.36 -18.11
C ALA A 257 0.70 24.95 -17.94
N VAL A 258 0.93 23.64 -17.83
CA VAL A 258 2.25 23.02 -17.83
C VAL A 258 2.52 22.44 -19.22
N GLY A 259 3.73 22.59 -19.72
CA GLY A 259 4.19 21.84 -20.90
C GLY A 259 4.40 20.39 -20.51
N THR A 260 4.16 19.48 -21.44
CA THR A 260 4.25 18.03 -21.23
C THR A 260 5.09 17.40 -22.32
N THR A 261 5.87 16.39 -21.98
CA THR A 261 6.50 15.49 -22.94
C THR A 261 6.01 14.10 -22.64
N SER A 262 5.21 13.51 -23.53
CA SER A 262 4.88 12.09 -23.44
C SER A 262 6.01 11.25 -24.00
N CYS A 263 6.12 9.99 -23.55
CA CYS A 263 7.04 9.01 -24.10
C CYS A 263 6.39 7.63 -24.14
N ASN A 264 6.63 6.89 -25.22
CA ASN A 264 6.26 5.50 -25.35
C ASN A 264 7.35 4.62 -24.71
N ASN A 265 7.09 4.09 -23.52
CA ASN A 265 7.98 3.17 -22.79
C ASN A 265 7.68 1.69 -23.11
N GLY A 266 6.79 1.46 -24.09
CA GLY A 266 6.22 0.16 -24.41
C GLY A 266 6.78 -0.46 -25.69
N THR A 267 6.45 -1.72 -25.94
CA THR A 267 6.86 -2.46 -27.16
C THR A 267 5.91 -2.26 -28.36
N VAL A 268 4.80 -1.54 -28.20
CA VAL A 268 3.79 -1.29 -29.26
C VAL A 268 3.58 0.21 -29.46
N GLU A 269 3.28 0.63 -30.70
CA GLU A 269 2.93 2.02 -31.02
C GLU A 269 1.64 2.47 -30.30
N LEU A 270 1.59 3.71 -29.82
CA LEU A 270 0.42 4.28 -29.15
C LEU A 270 -0.47 5.04 -30.14
N ASN A 271 -1.79 4.90 -30.03
CA ASN A 271 -2.73 5.61 -30.91
C ASN A 271 -2.75 7.11 -30.59
N TRP A 272 -2.70 7.95 -31.62
CA TRP A 272 -2.53 9.41 -31.50
C TRP A 272 -3.39 10.16 -32.53
N PHE A 273 -4.54 9.59 -32.86
CA PHE A 273 -5.44 10.13 -33.87
C PHE A 273 -5.98 11.51 -33.44
N ALA A 274 -6.19 12.42 -34.39
CA ALA A 274 -6.84 13.69 -34.09
C ALA A 274 -8.37 13.52 -33.93
N LEU A 275 -8.97 14.39 -33.11
CA LEU A 275 -10.41 14.66 -33.15
C LEU A 275 -10.86 14.88 -34.62
N PRO A 276 -11.98 14.30 -35.08
CA PRO A 276 -13.08 13.72 -34.30
C PRO A 276 -12.93 12.24 -33.92
N ASN A 277 -11.75 11.62 -34.09
CA ASN A 277 -11.49 10.31 -33.46
C ASN A 277 -11.49 10.44 -31.92
N THR A 278 -11.75 9.35 -31.21
CA THR A 278 -11.78 9.28 -29.74
C THR A 278 -10.73 8.31 -29.17
N ASP A 279 -9.87 7.76 -30.02
CA ASP A 279 -8.81 6.81 -29.64
C ASP A 279 -7.43 7.49 -29.65
N HIS A 280 -7.20 8.28 -28.60
CA HIS A 280 -5.94 8.99 -28.36
C HIS A 280 -5.85 9.45 -26.90
N PRO A 281 -4.64 9.79 -26.40
CA PRO A 281 -4.50 10.24 -25.03
C PRO A 281 -5.20 11.57 -24.72
N VAL A 282 -5.79 11.61 -23.52
CA VAL A 282 -6.24 12.82 -22.86
C VAL A 282 -5.32 13.17 -21.68
N ILE A 283 -5.12 14.46 -21.46
CA ILE A 283 -4.04 14.98 -20.62
C ILE A 283 -4.62 15.97 -19.59
N PRO A 284 -5.00 15.52 -18.38
CA PRO A 284 -5.26 16.41 -17.26
C PRO A 284 -3.95 17.02 -16.75
N GLN A 285 -4.05 18.22 -16.18
CA GLN A 285 -2.95 18.89 -15.49
C GLN A 285 -3.43 19.39 -14.12
N ASN A 286 -2.59 19.26 -13.11
CA ASN A 286 -2.89 19.61 -11.73
C ASN A 286 -1.76 20.47 -11.14
N PHE A 287 -2.08 21.31 -10.16
CA PHE A 287 -1.09 22.15 -9.48
C PHE A 287 -1.29 22.15 -7.96
N TYR A 288 -0.18 21.99 -7.24
CA TYR A 288 -0.15 21.76 -5.80
C TYR A 288 0.75 22.77 -5.10
N ARG A 289 0.38 23.16 -3.88
CA ARG A 289 1.18 23.95 -2.95
C ARG A 289 1.52 23.09 -1.74
N MET A 290 2.79 23.04 -1.39
CA MET A 290 3.27 22.53 -0.11
C MET A 290 3.58 23.70 0.82
N SER A 291 3.03 23.68 2.04
CA SER A 291 3.13 24.78 3.00
C SER A 291 2.88 24.33 4.46
N GLY A 292 3.16 25.21 5.42
CA GLY A 292 2.84 24.98 6.84
C GLY A 292 4.02 24.40 7.63
N GLY A 293 4.02 24.67 8.94
CA GLY A 293 5.13 24.36 9.83
C GLY A 293 6.35 25.26 9.62
N ALA A 294 7.41 24.97 10.39
CA ALA A 294 8.68 25.68 10.28
C ALA A 294 9.43 25.38 8.96
N THR A 295 9.09 24.26 8.31
CA THR A 295 9.75 23.69 7.14
C THR A 295 8.94 23.81 5.84
N ASN A 296 7.71 24.35 5.90
CA ASN A 296 6.78 24.45 4.76
C ASN A 296 6.42 23.11 4.10
N ASP A 297 6.45 22.01 4.86
CA ASP A 297 6.16 20.65 4.41
C ASP A 297 5.03 19.95 5.20
N GLU A 298 4.40 20.62 6.15
CA GLU A 298 3.33 20.01 6.96
C GLU A 298 2.11 19.63 6.13
N ARG A 299 1.79 20.38 5.08
CA ARG A 299 0.56 20.21 4.29
C ARG A 299 0.86 20.23 2.80
N PHE A 300 0.23 19.32 2.06
CA PHE A 300 0.29 19.25 0.61
C PHE A 300 -1.13 19.38 0.04
N GLU A 301 -1.42 20.51 -0.60
CA GLU A 301 -2.76 20.92 -1.02
C GLU A 301 -2.83 21.12 -2.54
N GLN A 302 -3.85 20.58 -3.21
CA GLN A 302 -4.07 20.88 -4.64
C GLN A 302 -4.80 22.21 -4.80
N VAL A 303 -4.12 23.20 -5.34
CA VAL A 303 -4.64 24.57 -5.52
C VAL A 303 -5.28 24.78 -6.90
N GLY A 304 -5.14 23.83 -7.81
CA GLY A 304 -5.86 23.87 -9.09
C GLY A 304 -5.82 22.60 -9.93
N GLN A 305 -6.72 22.57 -10.90
CA GLN A 305 -6.93 21.50 -11.87
C GLN A 305 -7.34 22.10 -13.22
N SER A 306 -7.00 21.44 -14.33
CA SER A 306 -7.43 21.80 -15.69
C SER A 306 -8.51 20.87 -16.24
N TRP A 307 -9.19 21.30 -17.30
CA TRP A 307 -9.77 20.39 -18.29
C TRP A 307 -8.66 19.65 -19.06
N LEU A 308 -9.03 18.76 -19.97
CA LEU A 308 -8.14 17.83 -20.65
C LEU A 308 -7.62 18.42 -21.95
N LYS A 309 -6.30 18.42 -22.15
CA LYS A 309 -5.74 18.55 -23.50
C LYS A 309 -5.91 17.20 -24.23
N HIS A 310 -6.44 17.26 -25.44
CA HIS A 310 -6.48 16.11 -26.35
C HIS A 310 -5.20 16.06 -27.20
N ALA A 311 -4.61 14.88 -27.31
CA ALA A 311 -3.58 14.58 -28.31
C ALA A 311 -4.15 14.73 -29.75
N PHE A 312 -3.27 14.97 -30.73
CA PHE A 312 -3.69 15.20 -32.13
C PHE A 312 -2.63 14.90 -33.18
N THR A 313 -1.34 15.00 -32.83
CA THR A 313 -0.22 14.51 -33.64
C THR A 313 0.96 14.21 -32.72
N ALA A 314 1.71 13.15 -33.02
CA ALA A 314 2.91 12.75 -32.30
C ALA A 314 4.18 13.12 -33.09
N LEU A 315 5.09 13.89 -32.48
CA LEU A 315 6.29 14.42 -33.16
C LEU A 315 7.44 13.42 -33.38
N GLN A 316 7.42 12.24 -32.75
CA GLN A 316 8.44 11.19 -32.87
C GLN A 316 9.86 11.61 -32.42
N ASP A 317 9.98 12.45 -31.39
CA ASP A 317 11.27 12.82 -30.80
C ASP A 317 11.86 11.66 -29.96
N ASN A 318 13.07 11.84 -29.42
CA ASN A 318 13.71 10.91 -28.47
C ASN A 318 14.05 11.60 -27.12
N ALA A 319 13.19 12.49 -26.64
CA ALA A 319 13.43 13.31 -25.45
C ALA A 319 13.50 12.50 -24.14
N CYS A 320 12.90 11.31 -24.09
CA CYS A 320 13.09 10.38 -22.97
C CYS A 320 14.40 9.59 -23.02
N GLY A 321 15.07 9.54 -24.17
CA GLY A 321 16.27 8.73 -24.38
C GLY A 321 16.01 7.22 -24.41
N PHE A 322 14.81 6.78 -24.81
CA PHE A 322 14.45 5.36 -24.91
C PHE A 322 14.92 4.69 -26.21
N GLY A 323 15.24 5.48 -27.25
CA GLY A 323 15.58 4.96 -28.57
C GLY A 323 14.35 4.88 -29.47
N CYS A 324 13.99 6.02 -30.04
CA CYS A 324 12.81 6.18 -30.88
C CYS A 324 12.86 5.34 -32.17
N THR A 325 11.79 4.57 -32.39
CA THR A 325 11.43 3.88 -33.63
C THR A 325 10.17 4.55 -34.18
N PRO A 326 10.28 5.54 -35.11
CA PRO A 326 9.15 6.37 -35.52
C PRO A 326 8.04 5.59 -36.24
N ALA A 327 6.78 5.87 -35.91
CA ALA A 327 5.59 5.20 -36.47
C ALA A 327 5.24 5.57 -37.93
N GLY A 328 6.19 6.11 -38.70
CA GLY A 328 6.02 6.57 -40.10
C GLY A 328 5.04 7.73 -40.33
N SER A 329 4.25 8.12 -39.32
CA SER A 329 3.24 9.18 -39.37
C SER A 329 3.07 9.82 -37.99
N GLY A 330 2.33 10.93 -37.93
CA GLY A 330 1.96 11.58 -36.67
C GLY A 330 0.73 10.98 -35.97
N THR A 331 0.06 9.97 -36.55
CA THR A 331 -1.18 9.40 -35.99
C THR A 331 -0.96 8.32 -34.95
N HIS A 332 0.30 7.92 -34.72
CA HIS A 332 0.70 7.05 -33.62
C HIS A 332 2.00 7.58 -33.01
N LEU A 333 2.26 7.34 -31.73
CA LEU A 333 3.57 7.58 -31.12
C LEU A 333 4.39 6.28 -31.14
N GLY A 334 5.49 6.29 -31.91
CA GLY A 334 6.35 5.14 -32.11
C GLY A 334 7.03 4.62 -30.85
N VAL A 335 7.48 3.36 -30.88
CA VAL A 335 8.15 2.68 -29.75
C VAL A 335 9.42 3.45 -29.35
N GLY A 336 9.57 3.76 -28.06
CA GLY A 336 10.70 4.54 -27.53
C GLY A 336 10.70 6.03 -27.94
N CYS A 337 9.69 6.50 -28.67
CA CYS A 337 9.59 7.89 -29.09
C CYS A 337 8.88 8.76 -28.04
N SER A 338 9.01 10.08 -28.21
CA SER A 338 8.37 11.09 -27.37
C SER A 338 7.62 12.14 -28.18
N ASP A 339 6.59 12.75 -27.58
CA ASP A 339 5.84 13.86 -28.17
C ASP A 339 5.74 15.03 -27.17
N PRO A 340 6.47 16.15 -27.41
CA PRO A 340 6.46 17.33 -26.56
C PRO A 340 5.41 18.38 -26.96
N TYR A 341 4.54 18.74 -26.01
CA TYR A 341 3.64 19.88 -26.08
C TYR A 341 4.08 21.01 -25.14
N GLY A 342 4.34 22.20 -25.70
CA GLY A 342 4.64 23.39 -24.90
C GLY A 342 3.44 23.88 -24.09
N SER A 343 3.68 24.57 -22.98
CA SER A 343 2.62 25.07 -22.08
C SER A 343 1.57 25.92 -22.81
N GLY A 344 1.97 26.74 -23.78
CA GLY A 344 1.03 27.51 -24.62
C GLY A 344 0.13 26.67 -25.54
N LEU A 345 0.62 25.52 -26.04
CA LEU A 345 -0.16 24.57 -26.83
C LEU A 345 -1.15 23.78 -25.96
N ASN A 346 -0.75 23.52 -24.71
CA ASN A 346 -1.59 22.94 -23.66
C ASN A 346 -2.61 23.95 -23.08
N ALA A 347 -2.40 25.25 -23.28
CA ALA A 347 -3.31 26.32 -22.85
C ALA A 347 -4.35 26.75 -23.92
N GLY A 348 -4.35 26.14 -25.13
CA GLY A 348 -5.22 26.53 -26.23
C GLY A 348 -6.68 26.11 -26.03
N GLN A 349 -7.59 27.08 -25.87
CA GLN A 349 -8.99 26.82 -25.44
C GLN A 349 -9.79 25.92 -26.39
N SER A 350 -9.56 26.02 -27.70
CA SER A 350 -10.30 25.26 -28.73
C SER A 350 -9.99 23.76 -28.79
N GLY A 351 -9.11 23.25 -27.91
CA GLY A 351 -8.74 21.83 -27.82
C GLY A 351 -8.73 21.30 -26.39
N LEU A 352 -9.44 21.95 -25.47
CA LEU A 352 -9.61 21.52 -24.08
C LEU A 352 -11.00 20.92 -23.86
N GLY A 353 -11.06 19.63 -23.56
CA GLY A 353 -12.30 18.88 -23.28
C GLY A 353 -12.51 18.64 -21.80
N SER A 354 -13.76 18.66 -21.31
CA SER A 354 -14.06 18.51 -19.88
C SER A 354 -13.71 17.11 -19.36
N ARG A 355 -13.22 17.03 -18.11
CA ARG A 355 -13.00 15.75 -17.39
C ARG A 355 -14.27 14.91 -17.27
N ALA A 356 -15.45 15.53 -17.28
CA ALA A 356 -16.72 14.85 -17.08
C ALA A 356 -17.10 13.88 -18.21
N TRP A 357 -16.52 14.04 -19.41
CA TRP A 357 -16.82 13.20 -20.57
C TRP A 357 -16.04 11.88 -20.59
N VAL A 358 -14.96 11.77 -19.83
CA VAL A 358 -14.01 10.66 -19.92
C VAL A 358 -14.14 9.75 -18.70
N ASN A 359 -14.22 8.44 -18.91
CA ASN A 359 -13.96 7.48 -17.85
C ASN A 359 -12.43 7.47 -17.59
N PRO A 360 -11.96 7.84 -16.39
CA PRO A 360 -10.55 8.07 -16.12
C PRO A 360 -9.72 6.78 -16.03
N PHE A 361 -10.36 5.64 -15.80
CA PHE A 361 -9.70 4.34 -15.77
C PHE A 361 -9.48 3.80 -17.18
N THR A 362 -10.49 3.92 -18.05
CA THR A 362 -10.44 3.36 -19.40
C THR A 362 -9.94 4.34 -20.46
N GLY A 363 -9.91 5.65 -20.18
CA GLY A 363 -9.65 6.70 -21.16
C GLY A 363 -10.76 6.92 -22.19
N VAL A 364 -11.83 6.12 -22.16
CA VAL A 364 -12.91 6.17 -23.15
C VAL A 364 -13.84 7.36 -22.90
N TYR A 365 -14.24 8.03 -23.98
CA TYR A 365 -15.22 9.09 -23.99
C TYR A 365 -16.12 9.03 -25.23
N PRO A 366 -17.36 9.54 -25.17
CA PRO A 366 -18.34 9.34 -26.24
C PRO A 366 -18.03 10.20 -27.47
N SER A 367 -18.45 9.74 -28.65
CA SER A 367 -18.33 10.48 -29.91
C SER A 367 -19.13 11.80 -29.92
N THR A 368 -20.04 12.03 -28.97
CA THR A 368 -20.68 13.34 -28.76
C THR A 368 -19.74 14.38 -28.13
N ALA A 369 -18.63 13.94 -27.56
CA ALA A 369 -17.60 14.78 -26.94
C ALA A 369 -16.33 14.86 -27.81
N ASN A 370 -16.41 14.57 -29.12
CA ASN A 370 -15.25 14.59 -30.01
C ASN A 370 -14.98 15.94 -30.70
N ASN A 371 -15.54 17.04 -30.17
CA ASN A 371 -15.32 18.39 -30.66
C ASN A 371 -15.35 19.40 -29.51
N HIS A 372 -14.27 20.19 -29.38
CA HIS A 372 -14.11 21.27 -28.39
C HIS A 372 -13.86 22.64 -29.05
N ALA A 373 -14.06 22.73 -30.37
CA ALA A 373 -14.07 24.02 -31.06
C ALA A 373 -15.38 24.76 -30.74
N GLY A 374 -15.28 25.95 -30.16
CA GLY A 374 -16.44 26.79 -29.85
C GLY A 374 -16.43 27.42 -28.46
N HIS A 375 -15.59 26.91 -27.54
CA HIS A 375 -15.25 27.63 -26.31
C HIS A 375 -14.70 29.01 -26.70
N ASN A 376 -15.41 30.05 -26.29
CA ASN A 376 -15.14 31.42 -26.72
C ASN A 376 -14.47 32.16 -25.55
N ASP A 377 -13.69 33.20 -25.84
CA ASP A 377 -12.95 33.91 -24.79
C ASP A 377 -13.86 34.67 -23.79
N SER A 378 -15.18 34.69 -24.02
CA SER A 378 -16.20 35.10 -23.05
C SER A 378 -16.51 34.05 -21.97
N ASP A 379 -16.10 32.79 -22.13
CA ASP A 379 -16.19 31.73 -21.10
C ASP A 379 -15.18 31.93 -19.94
N ALA A 380 -14.72 33.18 -19.73
CA ALA A 380 -13.68 33.64 -18.81
C ALA A 380 -12.25 33.17 -19.14
N ALA A 381 -11.33 34.12 -19.35
CA ALA A 381 -9.95 33.89 -19.83
C ALA A 381 -9.04 33.02 -18.92
N ALA A 382 -9.52 32.56 -17.76
CA ALA A 382 -8.82 31.63 -16.87
C ALA A 382 -9.37 30.19 -16.90
N THR A 383 -10.55 29.95 -17.46
CA THR A 383 -11.22 28.63 -17.45
C THR A 383 -10.58 27.64 -18.41
N HIS A 384 -10.99 26.37 -18.34
CA HIS A 384 -10.46 25.20 -19.06
C HIS A 384 -8.99 24.86 -18.72
N ARG A 385 -8.16 25.87 -18.49
CA ARG A 385 -6.78 25.80 -17.98
C ARG A 385 -6.76 25.36 -16.51
N ILE A 386 -5.56 25.13 -15.97
CA ILE A 386 -5.35 24.89 -14.54
C ILE A 386 -5.86 26.12 -13.79
N LEU A 387 -7.03 26.03 -13.18
CA LEU A 387 -7.70 27.16 -12.54
C LEU A 387 -7.22 27.26 -11.09
N VAL A 388 -6.59 28.38 -10.73
CA VAL A 388 -6.00 28.61 -9.40
C VAL A 388 -6.43 29.97 -8.86
N GLU A 389 -6.72 30.09 -7.56
CA GLU A 389 -6.93 31.38 -6.90
C GLU A 389 -5.59 32.12 -6.74
N SER A 390 -5.54 33.41 -7.07
CA SER A 390 -4.30 34.20 -6.97
C SER A 390 -3.75 34.27 -5.54
N SER A 391 -4.59 34.11 -4.53
CA SER A 391 -4.19 34.02 -3.12
C SER A 391 -3.31 32.81 -2.81
N ASP A 392 -3.46 31.71 -3.55
CA ASP A 392 -2.65 30.50 -3.33
C ASP A 392 -1.27 30.58 -3.97
N LEU A 393 -1.08 31.46 -4.95
CA LEU A 393 0.18 31.71 -5.64
C LEU A 393 0.93 32.93 -5.10
N ASN A 394 0.24 33.83 -4.40
CA ASN A 394 0.80 35.09 -3.91
C ASN A 394 1.94 34.81 -2.92
N THR A 395 3.17 35.15 -3.31
CA THR A 395 4.37 34.81 -2.52
C THR A 395 4.49 35.59 -1.22
N THR A 396 3.74 36.68 -1.05
CA THR A 396 3.64 37.41 0.23
C THR A 396 2.68 36.72 1.20
N LEU A 397 1.62 36.06 0.70
CA LEU A 397 0.67 35.29 1.51
C LEU A 397 1.18 33.87 1.83
N ASN A 398 2.05 33.32 0.98
CA ASN A 398 2.57 31.95 1.08
C ASN A 398 4.12 31.94 1.20
N PRO A 399 4.71 32.57 2.23
CA PRO A 399 6.15 32.72 2.35
C PRO A 399 6.86 31.36 2.53
N GLY A 400 7.73 31.02 1.58
CA GLY A 400 8.51 29.78 1.60
C GLY A 400 7.75 28.53 1.15
N ALA A 401 6.50 28.67 0.69
CA ALA A 401 5.76 27.56 0.07
C ALA A 401 6.46 27.06 -1.21
N THR A 402 6.39 25.77 -1.47
CA THR A 402 6.91 25.15 -2.69
C THR A 402 5.77 24.59 -3.54
N TYR A 403 5.94 24.57 -4.86
CA TYR A 403 4.85 24.27 -5.79
C TYR A 403 5.20 23.17 -6.76
N TYR A 404 4.22 22.36 -7.12
CA TYR A 404 4.41 21.16 -7.93
C TYR A 404 3.34 21.14 -9.03
N ALA A 405 3.77 20.96 -10.28
CA ALA A 405 2.87 20.66 -11.38
C ALA A 405 2.89 19.16 -11.64
N GLU A 406 1.73 18.62 -11.98
CA GLU A 406 1.53 17.24 -12.40
C GLU A 406 0.81 17.23 -13.75
N ALA A 407 1.11 16.23 -14.56
CA ALA A 407 0.24 15.82 -15.65
C ALA A 407 0.11 14.29 -15.67
N GLN A 408 -0.91 13.81 -16.37
CA GLN A 408 -1.11 12.39 -16.68
C GLN A 408 -1.41 12.25 -18.17
N TYR A 409 -1.13 11.11 -18.77
CA TYR A 409 -1.70 10.72 -20.06
C TYR A 409 -2.60 9.51 -19.83
N VAL A 410 -3.86 9.55 -20.26
CA VAL A 410 -4.77 8.40 -20.16
C VAL A 410 -5.29 8.10 -21.57
N THR A 411 -5.23 6.84 -22.01
CA THR A 411 -5.62 6.44 -23.38
C THR A 411 -6.43 5.14 -23.39
N PRO A 412 -7.45 5.03 -24.27
CA PRO A 412 -8.15 3.77 -24.54
C PRO A 412 -7.24 2.60 -24.92
N HIS A 413 -6.10 2.86 -25.57
CA HIS A 413 -5.25 1.80 -26.11
C HIS A 413 -4.57 0.96 -25.02
N GLU A 414 -4.08 1.58 -23.94
CA GLU A 414 -3.52 0.86 -22.78
C GLU A 414 -4.58 0.04 -22.07
N TYR A 415 -5.78 0.60 -21.88
CA TYR A 415 -6.89 -0.13 -21.28
C TYR A 415 -7.27 -1.36 -22.11
N ALA A 416 -7.44 -1.22 -23.42
CA ALA A 416 -7.74 -2.32 -24.33
C ALA A 416 -6.63 -3.41 -24.33
N TRP A 417 -5.37 -3.00 -24.20
CA TRP A 417 -4.26 -3.94 -24.01
C TRP A 417 -4.38 -4.70 -22.69
N CYS A 418 -4.56 -4.02 -21.56
CA CYS A 418 -4.72 -4.64 -20.25
C CYS A 418 -5.87 -5.66 -20.18
N GLN A 419 -7.00 -5.38 -20.85
CA GLN A 419 -8.14 -6.32 -20.91
C GLN A 419 -7.86 -7.58 -21.75
N SER A 420 -6.96 -7.50 -22.73
CA SER A 420 -6.59 -8.63 -23.60
C SER A 420 -5.33 -9.37 -23.16
N HIS A 421 -4.48 -8.73 -22.34
CA HIS A 421 -3.17 -9.24 -21.91
C HIS A 421 -3.02 -9.14 -20.38
N SER A 422 -3.83 -9.91 -19.66
CA SER A 422 -3.81 -9.97 -18.19
C SER A 422 -2.40 -10.26 -17.65
N GLY A 423 -1.86 -9.38 -16.81
CA GLY A 423 -0.49 -9.45 -16.28
C GLY A 423 0.54 -8.61 -17.04
N GLN A 424 0.19 -8.02 -18.18
CA GLN A 424 1.02 -7.04 -18.91
C GLN A 424 0.47 -5.61 -18.76
N CYS A 425 -0.22 -5.33 -17.66
CA CYS A 425 -0.90 -4.05 -17.48
C CYS A 425 -0.01 -3.00 -16.83
N ASN A 426 0.06 -1.82 -17.44
CA ASN A 426 1.03 -0.77 -17.15
C ASN A 426 0.42 0.63 -16.94
N MET A 427 -0.85 0.85 -17.32
CA MET A 427 -1.64 2.11 -17.33
C MET A 427 -1.67 2.96 -16.03
N TYR A 428 -0.93 2.57 -15.00
CA TYR A 428 -0.88 3.18 -13.69
C TYR A 428 0.40 4.02 -13.46
N ASN A 429 1.39 3.90 -14.35
CA ASN A 429 2.67 4.63 -14.38
C ASN A 429 2.60 5.95 -15.18
N ASN A 430 1.41 6.39 -15.57
CA ASN A 430 1.19 7.40 -16.60
C ASN A 430 1.10 8.86 -16.07
N ALA A 431 1.26 9.05 -14.76
CA ALA A 431 1.35 10.36 -14.09
C ALA A 431 2.80 10.70 -13.73
N SER A 432 3.17 11.98 -13.77
CA SER A 432 4.48 12.48 -13.33
C SER A 432 4.37 13.90 -12.78
N TYR A 433 5.30 14.29 -11.91
CA TYR A 433 5.34 15.62 -11.32
C TYR A 433 6.70 16.31 -11.37
N ARG A 434 6.71 17.63 -11.28
CA ARG A 434 7.92 18.45 -11.18
C ARG A 434 7.69 19.66 -10.28
N ARG A 435 8.71 20.04 -9.50
CA ARG A 435 8.69 21.26 -8.69
C ARG A 435 8.90 22.50 -9.56
N PHE A 436 8.20 23.58 -9.25
CA PHE A 436 8.36 24.90 -9.86
C PHE A 436 8.57 25.97 -8.77
N THR A 437 9.48 26.91 -9.03
CA THR A 437 9.53 28.18 -8.31
C THR A 437 8.43 29.07 -8.84
N VAL A 438 7.58 29.60 -7.95
CA VAL A 438 6.56 30.62 -8.26
C VAL A 438 7.08 31.96 -7.76
N THR A 439 6.95 33.00 -8.58
CA THR A 439 7.19 34.40 -8.16
C THR A 439 6.06 35.29 -8.63
N GLY A 440 5.62 36.21 -7.77
CA GLY A 440 4.58 37.19 -8.08
C GLY A 440 3.53 37.37 -6.99
N THR A 441 2.64 38.32 -7.20
CA THR A 441 1.55 38.67 -6.27
C THR A 441 0.18 38.75 -6.96
N ASN A 442 0.13 39.34 -8.16
CA ASN A 442 -1.06 39.49 -9.00
C ASN A 442 -0.85 39.01 -10.46
N SER A 443 0.39 38.65 -10.79
CA SER A 443 0.83 38.10 -12.08
C SER A 443 2.03 37.22 -11.75
N PHE A 444 2.03 35.99 -12.26
CA PHE A 444 2.89 34.92 -11.77
C PHE A 444 3.82 34.41 -12.86
N SER A 445 5.08 34.20 -12.50
CA SER A 445 6.06 33.53 -13.36
C SER A 445 6.60 32.28 -12.68
N PHE A 446 6.91 31.28 -13.51
CA PHE A 446 7.20 29.91 -13.10
C PHE A 446 8.55 29.49 -13.67
N SER A 447 9.40 28.87 -12.87
CA SER A 447 10.68 28.30 -13.31
C SER A 447 10.78 26.85 -12.84
N PRO A 448 11.11 25.88 -13.71
CA PRO A 448 11.24 24.48 -13.31
C PRO A 448 12.41 24.30 -12.33
N VAL A 449 12.25 23.38 -11.37
CA VAL A 449 13.25 23.10 -10.34
C VAL A 449 13.51 21.59 -10.29
N GLY A 450 14.77 21.20 -10.48
CA GLY A 450 15.15 19.80 -10.61
C GLY A 450 14.61 19.14 -11.88
N SER A 451 14.76 17.82 -11.97
CA SER A 451 14.16 16.98 -13.02
C SER A 451 12.69 16.67 -12.72
N THR A 452 11.95 16.24 -13.75
CA THR A 452 10.63 15.63 -13.55
C THR A 452 10.80 14.26 -12.92
N ILE A 453 10.04 13.99 -11.84
CA ILE A 453 9.91 12.66 -11.26
C ILE A 453 8.88 11.91 -12.10
N ARG A 454 9.35 11.00 -12.96
CA ARG A 454 8.46 10.28 -13.89
C ARG A 454 7.70 9.17 -13.18
N MET A 455 6.60 8.73 -13.79
CA MET A 455 5.84 7.53 -13.43
C MET A 455 5.27 7.50 -12.00
N THR A 456 5.17 8.67 -11.38
CA THR A 456 4.81 8.84 -9.97
C THR A 456 3.86 10.05 -9.85
N PRO A 457 2.68 9.91 -9.21
CA PRO A 457 1.79 11.05 -8.96
C PRO A 457 2.33 11.98 -7.86
N ALA A 458 1.96 13.26 -7.93
CA ALA A 458 2.48 14.35 -7.12
C ALA A 458 2.26 14.21 -5.61
N ILE A 459 1.31 13.38 -5.19
CA ILE A 459 1.11 13.03 -3.76
C ILE A 459 2.39 12.50 -3.10
N ASN A 460 3.24 11.80 -3.86
CA ASN A 460 4.53 11.28 -3.39
C ASN A 460 5.60 12.39 -3.18
N ALA A 461 5.32 13.62 -3.59
CA ALA A 461 6.19 14.75 -3.30
C ALA A 461 6.15 15.16 -1.82
N TRP A 462 5.13 14.76 -1.05
CA TRP A 462 4.94 15.17 0.35
C TRP A 462 5.88 14.38 1.28
N PRO A 463 6.98 14.98 1.78
CA PRO A 463 8.01 14.26 2.51
C PRO A 463 7.47 13.73 3.83
N ALA A 464 7.91 12.53 4.24
CA ALA A 464 7.51 11.85 5.48
C ALA A 464 5.99 11.62 5.67
N ALA A 465 5.17 11.79 4.63
CA ALA A 465 3.80 11.30 4.64
C ALA A 465 3.77 9.78 4.42
N THR A 466 2.88 9.07 5.12
CA THR A 466 2.58 7.66 4.82
C THR A 466 1.47 7.63 3.78
N ILE A 467 1.65 6.84 2.71
CA ILE A 467 0.71 6.78 1.58
C ILE A 467 0.19 5.35 1.43
N ASN A 468 -1.14 5.20 1.50
CA ASN A 468 -1.85 3.94 1.31
C ASN A 468 -2.76 4.02 0.08
N THR A 469 -2.81 2.96 -0.71
CA THR A 469 -3.64 2.87 -1.92
C THR A 469 -5.11 2.60 -1.56
N ILE A 470 -6.01 3.27 -2.27
CA ILE A 470 -7.45 3.05 -2.28
C ILE A 470 -7.79 2.45 -3.64
N GLU A 471 -7.95 1.13 -3.70
CA GLU A 471 -8.25 0.39 -4.93
C GLU A 471 -9.29 -0.70 -4.61
N PRO A 472 -10.60 -0.39 -4.74
CA PRO A 472 -11.66 -1.29 -4.29
C PRO A 472 -11.82 -2.53 -5.17
N GLU A 473 -11.58 -2.40 -6.48
CA GLU A 473 -11.71 -3.47 -7.47
C GLU A 473 -10.55 -3.39 -8.48
N PRO A 474 -9.36 -3.90 -8.12
CA PRO A 474 -8.17 -3.85 -8.97
C PRO A 474 -8.41 -4.44 -10.37
N GLY A 475 -8.04 -3.68 -11.41
CA GLY A 475 -8.21 -4.06 -12.82
C GLY A 475 -9.62 -3.90 -13.39
N ILE A 476 -10.62 -3.55 -12.56
CA ILE A 476 -12.01 -3.24 -12.97
C ILE A 476 -12.32 -1.74 -12.86
N ASP A 477 -11.71 -1.07 -11.88
CA ASP A 477 -11.71 0.38 -11.73
C ASP A 477 -10.27 0.86 -11.47
N GLY A 478 -10.05 2.18 -11.55
CA GLY A 478 -8.78 2.80 -11.22
C GLY A 478 -8.53 2.88 -9.72
N ARG A 479 -7.54 3.68 -9.34
CA ARG A 479 -7.07 3.82 -7.97
C ARG A 479 -7.01 5.27 -7.49
N ALA A 480 -7.07 5.41 -6.18
CA ALA A 480 -6.81 6.62 -5.44
C ALA A 480 -5.77 6.33 -4.34
N TYR A 481 -5.38 7.34 -3.59
CA TYR A 481 -4.46 7.23 -2.46
C TYR A 481 -4.99 8.05 -1.29
N ILE A 482 -4.72 7.60 -0.07
CA ILE A 482 -4.72 8.45 1.11
C ILE A 482 -3.28 8.61 1.58
N ALA A 483 -2.80 9.84 1.63
CA ALA A 483 -1.57 10.20 2.31
C ALA A 483 -1.93 10.83 3.66
N TYR A 484 -1.09 10.63 4.68
CA TYR A 484 -1.26 11.29 5.96
C TYR A 484 0.07 11.58 6.66
N LYS A 485 0.07 12.66 7.44
CA LYS A 485 1.16 13.07 8.33
C LYS A 485 0.55 13.47 9.67
N VAL A 486 1.17 13.04 10.77
CA VAL A 486 0.82 13.48 12.13
C VAL A 486 2.04 14.16 12.73
N THR A 487 1.90 15.40 13.16
CA THR A 487 3.00 16.19 13.76
C THR A 487 2.72 16.55 15.22
N GLY A 488 3.79 16.84 15.96
CA GLY A 488 3.73 17.15 17.39
C GLY A 488 4.21 16.01 18.31
N PRO A 489 3.82 16.01 19.60
CA PRO A 489 2.90 16.96 20.21
C PRO A 489 3.59 18.30 20.49
N VAL A 490 2.94 19.41 20.12
CA VAL A 490 3.36 20.76 20.54
C VAL A 490 2.45 21.20 21.67
N ALA A 491 3.03 21.50 22.84
CA ALA A 491 2.28 21.81 24.07
C ALA A 491 1.21 20.75 24.45
N GLY A 492 1.43 19.48 24.09
CA GLY A 492 0.50 18.37 24.33
C GLY A 492 -0.52 18.12 23.21
N VAL A 493 -0.56 18.94 22.16
CA VAL A 493 -1.50 18.82 21.04
C VAL A 493 -0.81 18.23 19.81
N TRP A 494 -1.43 17.23 19.21
CA TRP A 494 -1.06 16.61 17.94
C TRP A 494 -1.89 17.21 16.81
N HIS A 495 -1.23 17.45 15.67
CA HIS A 495 -1.87 17.87 14.43
C HIS A 495 -1.95 16.68 13.47
N TYR A 496 -3.15 16.40 12.95
CA TYR A 496 -3.38 15.36 11.96
C TYR A 496 -3.76 16.03 10.63
N GLU A 497 -3.03 15.72 9.56
CA GLU A 497 -3.30 16.17 8.19
C GLU A 497 -3.39 14.94 7.28
N TYR A 498 -4.48 14.83 6.52
CA TYR A 498 -4.76 13.76 5.56
C TYR A 498 -5.03 14.37 4.19
N ALA A 499 -4.54 13.73 3.12
CA ALA A 499 -4.78 14.12 1.75
C ALA A 499 -5.26 12.90 0.95
N ILE A 500 -6.49 12.93 0.44
CA ILE A 500 -7.04 11.86 -0.42
C ILE A 500 -6.97 12.31 -1.86
N SER A 501 -6.18 11.63 -2.68
CA SER A 501 -5.91 11.95 -4.10
C SER A 501 -6.43 10.86 -5.02
N ASN A 502 -7.35 11.18 -5.92
CA ASN A 502 -7.87 10.25 -6.92
C ASN A 502 -7.00 10.29 -8.20
N GLN A 503 -6.26 9.21 -8.50
CA GLN A 503 -5.44 9.14 -9.72
C GLN A 503 -6.27 8.79 -10.95
N ASN A 504 -7.13 7.77 -10.89
CA ASN A 504 -7.98 7.35 -12.01
C ASN A 504 -9.22 6.53 -11.59
N LEU A 505 -9.63 6.58 -10.33
CA LEU A 505 -10.81 5.88 -9.81
C LEU A 505 -12.11 6.51 -10.33
N ASP A 506 -12.81 5.84 -11.25
CA ASP A 506 -14.04 6.34 -11.88
C ASP A 506 -15.18 6.48 -10.89
N ARG A 507 -15.32 5.55 -9.93
CA ARG A 507 -16.39 5.62 -8.93
C ARG A 507 -16.31 6.84 -8.01
N ALA A 508 -15.16 7.50 -7.92
CA ALA A 508 -14.89 8.69 -7.10
C ALA A 508 -15.23 8.51 -5.60
N ILE A 509 -14.86 9.47 -4.76
CA ILE A 509 -15.05 9.39 -3.30
C ILE A 509 -16.03 10.48 -2.83
N GLN A 510 -17.05 10.07 -2.06
CA GLN A 510 -18.09 10.94 -1.49
C GLN A 510 -17.82 11.31 -0.03
N SER A 511 -17.21 10.40 0.74
CA SER A 511 -17.04 10.58 2.18
C SER A 511 -15.75 9.99 2.72
N PHE A 512 -15.23 10.63 3.76
CA PHE A 512 -14.10 10.16 4.56
C PHE A 512 -14.49 10.19 6.04
N SER A 513 -14.25 9.11 6.78
CA SER A 513 -14.58 9.01 8.20
C SER A 513 -13.44 8.37 8.99
N ILE A 514 -13.07 8.99 10.10
CA ILE A 514 -12.03 8.52 11.02
C ILE A 514 -12.70 8.18 12.36
N PRO A 515 -12.56 6.95 12.88
CA PRO A 515 -13.10 6.60 14.19
C PRO A 515 -12.38 7.37 15.30
N LEU A 516 -13.15 7.80 16.30
CA LEU A 516 -12.69 8.49 17.49
C LEU A 516 -12.84 7.59 18.71
N GLY A 517 -11.85 7.65 19.60
CA GLY A 517 -11.87 6.97 20.89
C GLY A 517 -12.74 7.69 21.92
N CYS A 518 -12.60 7.26 23.17
CA CYS A 518 -13.37 7.70 24.33
C CYS A 518 -13.42 9.23 24.54
N ALA A 519 -14.45 9.88 23.96
CA ALA A 519 -14.75 11.31 24.11
C ALA A 519 -13.64 12.30 23.64
N VAL A 520 -12.91 11.93 22.56
CA VAL A 520 -11.91 12.81 21.93
C VAL A 520 -12.53 14.16 21.54
N THR A 521 -11.94 15.26 21.99
CA THR A 521 -12.29 16.62 21.51
C THR A 521 -11.37 17.00 20.35
N LEU A 522 -11.94 17.49 19.26
CA LEU A 522 -11.22 17.96 18.09
C LEU A 522 -11.28 19.48 18.01
N ASN A 523 -10.15 20.10 17.69
CA ASN A 523 -10.01 21.53 17.43
C ASN A 523 -9.51 21.73 15.99
N ASN A 524 -9.61 22.96 15.48
CA ASN A 524 -9.08 23.36 14.17
C ASN A 524 -9.47 22.41 13.02
N ILE A 525 -10.68 21.85 13.08
CA ILE A 525 -11.21 20.94 12.06
C ILE A 525 -11.27 21.68 10.73
N GLY A 526 -10.54 21.19 9.73
CA GLY A 526 -10.35 21.84 8.45
C GLY A 526 -10.61 20.92 7.27
N PHE A 527 -10.97 21.55 6.16
CA PHE A 527 -11.18 20.94 4.86
C PHE A 527 -10.55 21.84 3.79
N HIS A 528 -10.03 21.25 2.71
CA HIS A 528 -9.62 21.98 1.52
C HIS A 528 -9.78 21.11 0.27
N ALA A 529 -10.17 21.73 -0.84
CA ALA A 529 -10.33 21.10 -2.14
C ALA A 529 -9.99 22.12 -3.26
N PRO A 530 -9.45 21.69 -4.41
CA PRO A 530 -9.22 22.55 -5.56
C PRO A 530 -10.54 23.13 -6.08
N PRO A 531 -10.52 24.35 -6.68
CA PRO A 531 -11.71 24.90 -7.31
C PRO A 531 -12.15 24.04 -8.51
N ASN A 532 -13.45 23.75 -8.60
CA ASN A 532 -14.08 23.26 -9.82
C ASN A 532 -14.38 24.45 -10.75
N HIS A 533 -14.26 24.23 -12.07
CA HIS A 533 -14.65 25.19 -13.10
C HIS A 533 -16.16 25.53 -13.01
N PRO A 534 -16.57 26.75 -13.42
CA PRO A 534 -17.99 27.08 -13.57
C PRO A 534 -18.64 26.17 -14.63
N GLY A 535 -19.97 26.05 -14.58
CA GLY A 535 -20.74 25.36 -15.61
C GLY A 535 -20.62 26.02 -16.98
N ILE A 536 -20.33 25.23 -18.00
CA ILE A 536 -20.14 25.67 -19.38
C ILE A 536 -20.97 24.75 -20.29
N ALA A 537 -21.57 25.31 -21.33
CA ALA A 537 -22.42 24.55 -22.25
C ALA A 537 -21.67 23.33 -22.83
N ASN A 538 -22.27 22.14 -22.67
CA ASN A 538 -21.71 20.84 -23.08
C ASN A 538 -20.42 20.42 -22.34
N ASP A 539 -20.20 20.89 -21.11
CA ASP A 539 -19.09 20.45 -20.25
C ASP A 539 -19.20 19.01 -19.70
N GLY A 540 -20.22 18.23 -20.09
CA GLY A 540 -20.42 16.85 -19.66
C GLY A 540 -20.92 16.67 -18.22
N SER A 541 -21.04 17.75 -17.44
CA SER A 541 -21.75 17.73 -16.16
C SER A 541 -23.26 17.63 -16.38
N GLN A 542 -24.00 17.21 -15.34
CA GLN A 542 -25.46 17.17 -15.42
C GLN A 542 -25.99 18.57 -15.71
N ASN A 543 -26.77 18.70 -16.80
CA ASN A 543 -27.34 19.97 -17.29
C ASN A 543 -26.32 21.08 -17.60
N SER A 544 -25.04 20.77 -17.84
CA SER A 544 -23.98 21.78 -18.10
C SER A 544 -23.80 22.81 -16.97
N ALA A 545 -24.05 22.39 -15.72
CA ALA A 545 -24.02 23.26 -14.54
C ALA A 545 -22.64 23.33 -13.85
N GLY A 546 -21.66 22.54 -14.32
CA GLY A 546 -20.35 22.37 -13.69
C GLY A 546 -20.43 21.52 -12.41
N TYR A 547 -19.28 21.22 -11.82
CA TYR A 547 -19.22 20.56 -10.52
C TYR A 547 -19.30 21.57 -9.37
N SER A 548 -20.02 21.19 -8.32
CA SER A 548 -20.23 21.97 -7.11
C SER A 548 -18.90 22.34 -6.45
N ASN A 549 -18.81 23.56 -5.92
CA ASN A 549 -17.70 24.00 -5.06
C ASN A 549 -18.11 24.03 -3.57
N VAL A 550 -19.23 23.40 -3.18
CA VAL A 550 -19.69 23.35 -1.79
C VAL A 550 -18.68 22.57 -0.93
N PRO A 551 -18.09 23.17 0.13
CA PRO A 551 -17.15 22.47 1.00
C PRO A 551 -17.79 21.29 1.74
N TRP A 552 -17.03 20.23 2.01
CA TRP A 552 -17.55 19.13 2.84
C TRP A 552 -17.65 19.59 4.28
N THR A 553 -18.86 19.50 4.85
CA THR A 553 -19.08 19.82 6.26
C THR A 553 -18.55 18.68 7.12
N SER A 554 -17.77 19.01 8.15
CA SER A 554 -17.37 18.03 9.18
C SER A 554 -18.53 17.75 10.13
N ASN A 555 -18.82 16.47 10.34
CA ASN A 555 -19.71 15.97 11.38
C ASN A 555 -18.89 15.16 12.40
N GLN A 556 -18.83 15.64 13.64
CA GLN A 556 -18.21 14.92 14.75
C GLN A 556 -19.29 14.27 15.63
N THR A 557 -19.15 12.97 15.83
CA THR A 557 -19.92 12.17 16.79
C THR A 557 -19.00 11.70 17.92
N ALA A 558 -19.57 11.01 18.93
CA ALA A 558 -18.77 10.43 20.01
C ALA A 558 -17.83 9.29 19.55
N SER A 559 -18.02 8.74 18.35
CA SER A 559 -17.29 7.56 17.84
C SER A 559 -16.56 7.79 16.52
N ALA A 560 -16.76 8.93 15.84
CA ALA A 560 -16.11 9.25 14.57
C ALA A 560 -16.17 10.75 14.24
N VAL A 561 -15.19 11.23 13.48
CA VAL A 561 -15.29 12.47 12.69
C VAL A 561 -15.37 12.10 11.22
N SER A 562 -16.34 12.68 10.51
CA SER A 562 -16.58 12.41 9.09
C SER A 562 -16.81 13.67 8.30
N TRP A 563 -16.41 13.66 7.03
CA TRP A 563 -16.73 14.70 6.04
C TRP A 563 -17.38 14.01 4.84
N ASN A 564 -18.39 14.65 4.25
CA ASN A 564 -19.02 14.16 3.03
C ASN A 564 -19.63 15.28 2.19
N THR A 565 -19.87 14.99 0.91
CA THR A 565 -20.80 15.71 0.02
C THR A 565 -22.11 14.91 -0.12
N GLU A 566 -23.08 15.44 -0.85
CA GLU A 566 -24.33 14.78 -1.23
C GLU A 566 -24.07 13.48 -2.00
N THR A 567 -25.02 12.54 -2.00
CA THR A 567 -24.92 11.32 -2.82
C THR A 567 -25.09 11.64 -4.30
N PHE A 568 -24.58 10.77 -5.19
CA PHE A 568 -24.79 10.92 -6.64
C PHE A 568 -26.28 10.95 -7.02
N ALA A 569 -27.13 10.23 -6.28
CA ALA A 569 -28.59 10.26 -6.46
C ALA A 569 -29.23 11.60 -6.05
N GLN A 570 -28.65 12.32 -5.09
CA GLN A 570 -29.10 13.67 -4.69
C GLN A 570 -28.58 14.76 -5.62
N ASN A 571 -27.32 14.67 -6.03
CA ASN A 571 -26.64 15.66 -6.86
C ASN A 571 -25.49 14.99 -7.65
N GLN A 572 -25.69 14.72 -8.94
CA GLN A 572 -24.64 14.12 -9.79
C GLN A 572 -23.42 15.02 -9.95
N ASN A 573 -23.60 16.33 -9.77
CA ASN A 573 -22.58 17.37 -9.80
C ASN A 573 -22.01 17.69 -8.41
N ALA A 574 -22.29 16.88 -7.38
CA ALA A 574 -21.75 17.08 -6.03
C ALA A 574 -20.20 17.14 -6.03
N ASN A 575 -19.64 17.73 -4.98
CA ASN A 575 -18.22 18.04 -4.87
C ASN A 575 -17.39 16.80 -4.48
N ALA A 576 -17.50 15.70 -5.24
CA ALA A 576 -16.82 14.44 -4.96
C ALA A 576 -15.32 14.49 -5.34
N ILE A 577 -14.49 13.65 -4.73
CA ILE A 577 -13.08 13.49 -5.11
C ILE A 577 -13.01 12.70 -6.42
N ARG A 578 -13.06 13.43 -7.54
CA ARG A 578 -13.07 12.92 -8.92
C ARG A 578 -11.65 12.80 -9.47
N TRP A 579 -11.54 12.28 -10.68
CA TRP A 579 -10.26 12.09 -11.37
C TRP A 579 -9.32 13.31 -11.31
N GLY A 580 -8.12 13.08 -10.77
CA GLY A 580 -7.05 14.06 -10.66
C GLY A 580 -7.38 15.18 -9.66
N THR A 581 -8.23 14.92 -8.66
CA THR A 581 -8.43 15.81 -7.52
C THR A 581 -7.90 15.22 -6.21
N LEU A 582 -7.38 16.10 -5.36
CA LEU A 582 -6.84 15.81 -4.03
C LEU A 582 -7.50 16.73 -3.01
N TYR A 583 -8.14 16.14 -2.00
CA TYR A 583 -8.83 16.85 -0.93
C TYR A 583 -8.11 16.63 0.41
N ASN A 584 -8.03 17.68 1.21
CA ASN A 584 -7.37 17.68 2.51
C ASN A 584 -8.38 17.69 3.66
N PHE A 585 -8.05 16.96 4.72
CA PHE A 585 -8.81 16.88 5.96
C PHE A 585 -7.84 17.01 7.13
N ARG A 586 -8.17 17.81 8.13
CA ARG A 586 -7.27 18.09 9.25
C ARG A 586 -8.00 18.38 10.54
N PHE A 587 -7.32 18.13 11.67
CA PHE A 587 -7.76 18.53 13.01
C PHE A 587 -6.59 18.43 14.01
N ASP A 588 -6.78 19.10 15.14
CA ASP A 588 -5.87 19.08 16.28
C ASP A 588 -6.54 18.40 17.49
N THR A 589 -5.81 17.58 18.22
CA THR A 589 -6.29 16.95 19.46
C THR A 589 -5.14 16.57 20.40
N ASP A 590 -5.42 16.45 21.70
CA ASP A 590 -4.48 15.99 22.72
C ASP A 590 -4.27 14.46 22.70
N HIS A 591 -5.11 13.72 21.96
CA HIS A 591 -4.95 12.28 21.77
C HIS A 591 -3.82 11.93 20.80
N ALA A 592 -2.91 11.06 21.25
CA ALA A 592 -1.78 10.58 20.46
C ALA A 592 -2.19 9.62 19.33
N PRO A 593 -1.44 9.60 18.21
CA PRO A 593 -1.75 8.77 17.07
C PRO A 593 -1.58 7.28 17.37
N VAL A 594 -2.59 6.51 16.95
CA VAL A 594 -2.56 5.04 16.91
C VAL A 594 -3.06 4.56 15.54
N PHE A 595 -2.63 3.37 15.13
CA PHE A 595 -3.18 2.75 13.93
C PHE A 595 -4.68 2.49 14.09
N THR A 596 -5.44 2.90 13.08
CA THR A 596 -6.89 2.71 13.03
C THR A 596 -7.37 2.66 11.60
N GLU A 597 -8.51 2.02 11.39
CA GLU A 597 -9.16 1.94 10.07
C GLU A 597 -10.08 3.15 9.85
N ALA A 598 -9.74 4.00 8.88
CA ALA A 598 -10.66 5.00 8.35
C ALA A 598 -11.59 4.38 7.31
N THR A 599 -12.78 4.95 7.11
CA THR A 599 -13.75 4.52 6.09
C THR A 599 -13.77 5.49 4.92
N ILE A 600 -13.65 4.96 3.71
CA ILE A 600 -13.80 5.65 2.43
C ILE A 600 -15.14 5.24 1.82
N GLY A 601 -16.04 6.20 1.60
CA GLY A 601 -17.32 5.97 0.91
C GLY A 601 -17.25 6.46 -0.53
N PHE A 602 -17.64 5.62 -1.48
CA PHE A 602 -17.63 5.94 -2.91
C PHE A 602 -18.84 6.78 -3.34
N PHE A 603 -18.68 7.51 -4.45
CA PHE A 603 -19.69 8.45 -4.92
C PHE A 603 -20.64 7.85 -5.96
N LYS A 604 -20.11 7.09 -6.93
CA LYS A 604 -20.87 6.15 -7.75
C LYS A 604 -20.95 4.79 -7.03
N ASN A 605 -21.41 3.76 -7.74
CA ASN A 605 -21.55 2.40 -7.22
C ASN A 605 -20.27 1.88 -6.54
N GLY A 606 -20.45 1.28 -5.36
CA GLY A 606 -19.40 0.65 -4.58
C GLY A 606 -19.74 0.65 -3.08
N ALA A 607 -19.48 -0.46 -2.38
CA ALA A 607 -19.57 -0.47 -0.93
C ALA A 607 -18.41 0.33 -0.31
N PRO A 608 -18.59 1.04 0.82
CA PRO A 608 -17.48 1.69 1.51
C PRO A 608 -16.37 0.70 1.87
N MET A 609 -15.11 1.12 1.73
CA MET A 609 -13.94 0.32 2.12
C MET A 609 -13.21 0.95 3.31
N THR A 610 -12.48 0.14 4.07
CA THR A 610 -11.55 0.66 5.09
C THR A 610 -10.15 0.86 4.54
N VAL A 611 -9.41 1.77 5.16
CA VAL A 611 -7.99 2.00 4.90
C VAL A 611 -7.28 2.35 6.20
N SER A 612 -6.13 1.71 6.44
CA SER A 612 -5.36 1.92 7.66
C SER A 612 -4.71 3.31 7.65
N ILE A 613 -4.77 4.01 8.77
CA ILE A 613 -4.19 5.33 9.00
C ILE A 613 -3.66 5.45 10.44
N LEU A 614 -2.96 6.54 10.76
CA LEU A 614 -2.81 6.99 12.13
C LEU A 614 -3.93 7.97 12.49
N GLY A 615 -4.70 7.66 13.55
CA GLY A 615 -5.77 8.49 14.07
C GLY A 615 -5.81 8.50 15.62
N PRO A 616 -6.63 9.35 16.26
CA PRO A 616 -6.64 9.55 17.72
C PRO A 616 -7.41 8.46 18.49
N ASN A 617 -7.56 7.26 17.92
CA ASN A 617 -8.48 6.21 18.39
C ASN A 617 -7.94 5.40 19.59
N SER A 618 -7.39 6.08 20.61
CA SER A 618 -6.86 5.45 21.83
C SER A 618 -7.59 5.93 23.09
N CYS A 619 -8.17 4.98 23.84
CA CYS A 619 -8.76 5.23 25.15
C CYS A 619 -7.74 5.16 26.31
N ASN A 620 -6.45 5.03 26.01
CA ASN A 620 -5.39 5.01 27.03
C ASN A 620 -4.87 6.43 27.28
N VAL A 621 -5.42 7.07 28.31
CA VAL A 621 -4.87 8.33 28.85
C VAL A 621 -3.55 8.02 29.56
N ALA A 622 -2.43 8.09 28.82
CA ALA A 622 -1.12 8.13 29.44
C ALA A 622 -0.95 9.50 30.13
N PRO A 623 -0.82 9.58 31.47
CA PRO A 623 -0.69 10.87 32.15
C PRO A 623 0.61 11.55 31.73
N SER A 624 0.48 12.76 31.15
CA SER A 624 1.62 13.60 30.80
C SER A 624 2.51 13.85 32.02
N PRO A 625 3.84 13.63 31.94
CA PRO A 625 4.71 13.70 33.10
C PRO A 625 4.85 15.14 33.60
N THR A 626 4.16 15.46 34.70
CA THR A 626 4.40 16.68 35.46
C THR A 626 5.75 16.56 36.19
N PRO A 627 6.70 17.49 36.01
CA PRO A 627 8.04 17.36 36.59
C PRO A 627 7.99 17.48 38.12
N THR A 628 8.35 16.39 38.80
CA THR A 628 8.50 16.34 40.27
C THR A 628 9.99 16.33 40.65
N ALA A 629 10.34 17.07 41.70
CA ALA A 629 11.73 17.41 42.01
C ALA A 629 12.61 16.22 42.46
N THR A 630 13.89 16.32 42.11
CA THR A 630 14.96 15.36 42.44
C THR A 630 15.13 15.13 43.94
N ALA A 631 15.07 13.88 44.39
CA ALA A 631 15.50 13.45 45.71
C ALA A 631 16.89 12.81 45.67
N THR A 632 17.76 13.20 46.61
CA THR A 632 19.16 12.75 46.70
C THR A 632 19.26 11.29 47.16
N PRO A 633 20.12 10.43 46.57
CA PRO A 633 20.20 9.03 46.96
C PRO A 633 20.96 8.82 48.28
N ILE A 634 20.48 7.89 49.11
CA ILE A 634 21.19 7.36 50.28
C ILE A 634 21.48 5.88 50.02
N LEU A 635 22.73 5.46 50.26
CA LEU A 635 23.23 4.12 49.98
C LEU A 635 22.86 3.13 51.10
N ILE A 636 22.32 1.96 50.75
CA ILE A 636 22.20 0.79 51.64
C ILE A 636 22.63 -0.48 50.92
N THR A 637 23.46 -1.28 51.60
CA THR A 637 24.15 -2.46 51.07
C THR A 637 23.34 -3.74 51.32
N PRO A 638 23.23 -4.68 50.36
CA PRO A 638 22.48 -5.92 50.54
C PRO A 638 23.26 -6.99 51.32
N THR A 639 22.54 -7.78 52.12
CA THR A 639 23.02 -8.99 52.81
C THR A 639 22.31 -10.21 52.19
N PRO A 640 22.99 -11.35 51.95
CA PRO A 640 22.42 -12.47 51.20
C PRO A 640 21.44 -13.34 52.03
N THR A 641 20.39 -13.82 51.36
CA THR A 641 19.36 -14.74 51.90
C THR A 641 19.57 -16.15 51.34
N PRO A 642 19.43 -17.23 52.15
CA PRO A 642 19.75 -18.60 51.73
C PRO A 642 18.70 -19.27 50.84
N THR A 643 19.16 -20.26 50.07
CA THR A 643 18.39 -21.12 49.16
C THR A 643 17.38 -22.02 49.89
N ALA A 644 16.20 -22.22 49.29
CA ALA A 644 15.17 -23.14 49.78
C ALA A 644 15.05 -24.40 48.88
N THR A 645 14.81 -25.55 49.51
CA THR A 645 14.76 -26.89 48.90
C THR A 645 13.38 -27.23 48.32
N ALA A 646 13.35 -27.98 47.21
CA ALA A 646 12.12 -28.42 46.55
C ALA A 646 11.35 -29.49 47.34
N THR A 647 10.01 -29.47 47.27
CA THR A 647 9.11 -30.53 47.79
C THR A 647 7.98 -30.81 46.78
N ALA A 648 7.36 -31.99 46.87
CA ALA A 648 6.70 -32.68 45.76
C ALA A 648 5.30 -32.18 45.30
N ASN A 649 4.97 -32.56 44.07
CA ASN A 649 3.76 -32.23 43.31
C ASN A 649 2.57 -33.19 43.60
N PRO A 650 1.34 -32.71 43.84
CA PRO A 650 0.13 -33.54 43.87
C PRO A 650 -0.52 -33.68 42.48
N THR A 651 -0.84 -34.92 42.09
CA THR A 651 -1.56 -35.25 40.85
C THR A 651 -3.05 -34.87 40.92
N ILE A 652 -3.61 -34.28 39.85
CA ILE A 652 -5.04 -33.99 39.72
C ILE A 652 -5.64 -34.77 38.54
N THR A 653 -6.78 -35.41 38.77
CA THR A 653 -7.58 -36.19 37.82
C THR A 653 -8.25 -35.30 36.76
N PRO A 654 -8.35 -35.70 35.48
CA PRO A 654 -9.01 -34.90 34.45
C PRO A 654 -10.52 -34.75 34.71
N GLY A 655 -10.97 -33.51 34.94
CA GLY A 655 -12.38 -33.13 34.88
C GLY A 655 -12.81 -32.88 33.43
N ILE A 656 -14.04 -33.24 33.10
CA ILE A 656 -14.66 -33.02 31.78
C ILE A 656 -14.53 -31.56 31.31
N THR A 657 -13.80 -31.35 30.22
CA THR A 657 -13.68 -30.05 29.55
C THR A 657 -15.02 -29.66 28.92
N PRO A 658 -15.58 -28.46 29.19
CA PRO A 658 -16.72 -27.98 28.41
C PRO A 658 -16.29 -27.79 26.96
N SER A 659 -17.13 -28.24 26.01
CA SER A 659 -16.92 -27.97 24.59
C SER A 659 -16.89 -26.45 24.36
N PRO A 660 -15.92 -25.91 23.59
CA PRO A 660 -15.87 -24.48 23.32
C PRO A 660 -17.11 -24.07 22.52
N THR A 661 -17.85 -23.07 23.02
CA THR A 661 -18.92 -22.42 22.27
C THR A 661 -18.29 -21.57 21.15
N PRO A 662 -18.63 -21.80 19.87
CA PRO A 662 -18.14 -20.93 18.79
C PRO A 662 -18.72 -19.52 18.94
N CYS A 663 -17.86 -18.50 18.83
CA CYS A 663 -18.27 -17.09 18.83
C CYS A 663 -17.76 -16.32 17.60
N GLY A 664 -17.07 -16.99 16.66
CA GLY A 664 -16.65 -16.43 15.38
C GLY A 664 -17.77 -16.36 14.35
N THR A 665 -18.94 -15.80 14.70
CA THR A 665 -20.06 -15.59 13.77
C THR A 665 -20.02 -14.17 13.21
N ALA A 666 -19.94 -14.02 11.89
CA ALA A 666 -19.97 -12.73 11.20
C ALA A 666 -20.99 -12.72 10.05
N THR A 667 -21.51 -11.54 9.74
CA THR A 667 -22.49 -11.31 8.68
C THR A 667 -21.89 -10.46 7.57
N PHE A 668 -22.01 -10.94 6.34
CA PHE A 668 -21.62 -10.25 5.11
C PHE A 668 -22.87 -10.08 4.23
N ALA A 669 -22.92 -9.03 3.42
CA ALA A 669 -24.11 -8.75 2.61
C ALA A 669 -23.75 -8.13 1.25
N ASN A 670 -24.50 -8.50 0.22
CA ASN A 670 -24.61 -7.72 -1.01
C ASN A 670 -26.07 -7.30 -1.13
N LEU A 671 -26.33 -6.02 -0.88
CA LEU A 671 -27.67 -5.42 -0.90
C LEU A 671 -28.11 -4.97 -2.31
N GLY A 672 -27.32 -5.29 -3.34
CA GLY A 672 -27.70 -5.04 -4.73
C GLY A 672 -28.92 -5.86 -5.12
N ILE A 673 -29.85 -5.20 -5.82
CA ILE A 673 -31.04 -5.85 -6.39
C ILE A 673 -30.56 -6.95 -7.35
N ILE A 674 -31.13 -8.15 -7.20
CA ILE A 674 -31.05 -9.20 -8.22
C ILE A 674 -32.40 -9.19 -8.95
N THR A 675 -32.44 -8.77 -10.21
CA THR A 675 -33.64 -8.88 -11.05
C THR A 675 -33.73 -10.28 -11.62
N ILE A 676 -34.90 -10.89 -11.56
CA ILE A 676 -35.20 -12.21 -12.13
C ILE A 676 -35.98 -11.95 -13.44
N PRO A 677 -35.45 -12.35 -14.61
CA PRO A 677 -36.06 -12.07 -15.91
C PRO A 677 -37.29 -12.96 -16.15
N ASP A 678 -37.95 -12.78 -17.30
CA ASP A 678 -39.03 -13.66 -17.77
C ASP A 678 -38.59 -15.12 -17.93
N SER A 679 -37.31 -15.35 -18.18
CA SER A 679 -36.68 -16.66 -18.30
C SER A 679 -35.15 -16.49 -18.33
N GLY A 680 -34.41 -17.42 -17.72
CA GLY A 680 -32.95 -17.49 -17.77
C GLY A 680 -32.23 -16.76 -16.62
N PRO A 681 -30.94 -16.39 -16.80
CA PRO A 681 -30.11 -15.90 -15.70
C PRO A 681 -30.54 -14.51 -15.21
N GLY A 682 -30.55 -14.34 -13.89
CA GLY A 682 -30.78 -13.07 -13.22
C GLY A 682 -29.76 -11.98 -13.58
N ALA A 683 -29.96 -10.78 -13.04
CA ALA A 683 -28.96 -9.71 -13.12
C ALA A 683 -28.79 -9.02 -11.76
N PRO A 684 -27.58 -8.97 -11.17
CA PRO A 684 -26.33 -9.56 -11.67
C PRO A 684 -26.27 -11.09 -11.51
N TYR A 685 -25.51 -11.75 -12.38
CA TYR A 685 -25.31 -13.20 -12.40
C TYR A 685 -23.83 -13.54 -12.68
N PRO A 686 -23.05 -13.92 -11.65
CA PRO A 686 -23.42 -14.04 -10.24
C PRO A 686 -23.59 -12.68 -9.53
N SER A 687 -24.33 -12.69 -8.42
CA SER A 687 -24.25 -11.68 -7.37
C SER A 687 -23.19 -12.11 -6.35
N ASN A 688 -22.16 -11.29 -6.12
CA ASN A 688 -20.99 -11.68 -5.31
C ASN A 688 -20.98 -11.04 -3.91
N ILE A 689 -20.48 -11.77 -2.91
CA ILE A 689 -20.08 -11.27 -1.59
C ILE A 689 -18.59 -11.61 -1.40
N SER A 690 -17.76 -10.61 -1.08
CA SER A 690 -16.38 -10.85 -0.67
C SER A 690 -16.32 -11.05 0.85
N VAL A 691 -15.82 -12.21 1.30
CA VAL A 691 -15.63 -12.53 2.72
C VAL A 691 -14.15 -12.45 3.05
N ALA A 692 -13.80 -11.76 4.13
CA ALA A 692 -12.43 -11.62 4.62
C ALA A 692 -12.39 -11.49 6.14
N GLY A 693 -11.20 -11.69 6.73
CA GLY A 693 -10.97 -11.50 8.16
C GLY A 693 -11.46 -12.62 9.09
N LEU A 694 -12.06 -13.69 8.56
CA LEU A 694 -12.49 -14.83 9.37
C LEU A 694 -11.36 -15.85 9.57
N GLY A 695 -10.96 -16.05 10.83
CA GLY A 695 -10.04 -17.12 11.21
C GLY A 695 -10.73 -18.49 11.26
N GLY A 696 -9.93 -19.56 11.20
CA GLY A 696 -10.42 -20.94 11.30
C GLY A 696 -11.16 -21.42 10.05
N THR A 697 -11.91 -22.50 10.22
CA THR A 697 -12.74 -23.14 9.18
C THR A 697 -14.22 -22.95 9.47
N ILE A 698 -15.06 -22.92 8.43
CA ILE A 698 -16.51 -22.83 8.55
C ILE A 698 -17.06 -23.98 9.40
N THR A 699 -17.95 -23.66 10.34
CA THR A 699 -18.75 -24.61 11.14
C THR A 699 -20.23 -24.52 10.83
N LYS A 700 -20.68 -23.37 10.31
CA LYS A 700 -22.04 -23.13 9.87
C LYS A 700 -22.09 -21.98 8.87
N VAL A 701 -22.96 -22.11 7.86
CA VAL A 701 -23.41 -21.02 6.99
C VAL A 701 -24.93 -20.93 7.12
N THR A 702 -25.45 -19.70 7.16
CA THR A 702 -26.86 -19.37 7.02
C THR A 702 -26.97 -18.29 5.94
N VAL A 703 -27.89 -18.46 4.99
CA VAL A 703 -28.15 -17.47 3.92
C VAL A 703 -29.40 -16.68 4.26
N LYS A 704 -29.43 -15.38 3.98
CA LYS A 704 -30.67 -14.59 3.98
C LYS A 704 -30.93 -13.97 2.62
N LEU A 705 -32.11 -14.16 2.07
CA LEU A 705 -32.65 -13.41 0.93
C LEU A 705 -33.61 -12.35 1.48
N THR A 706 -33.50 -11.10 1.05
CA THR A 706 -34.29 -9.99 1.59
C THR A 706 -35.14 -9.35 0.50
N ASN A 707 -36.43 -9.12 0.81
CA ASN A 707 -37.40 -8.50 -0.10
C ASN A 707 -37.52 -9.24 -1.46
N LEU A 708 -37.68 -10.57 -1.40
CA LEU A 708 -37.94 -11.44 -2.56
C LEU A 708 -39.39 -11.29 -3.04
N SER A 709 -39.56 -11.13 -4.35
CA SER A 709 -40.86 -11.14 -5.03
C SER A 709 -40.78 -11.95 -6.32
N HIS A 710 -41.82 -12.72 -6.65
CA HIS A 710 -41.98 -13.46 -7.90
C HIS A 710 -43.45 -13.74 -8.16
N THR A 711 -43.90 -13.76 -9.41
CA THR A 711 -45.29 -14.16 -9.75
C THR A 711 -45.48 -15.67 -9.76
N PHE A 712 -44.41 -16.45 -9.98
CA PHE A 712 -44.42 -17.91 -9.84
C PHE A 712 -43.15 -18.41 -9.11
N PRO A 713 -43.16 -18.54 -7.77
CA PRO A 713 -41.95 -18.80 -6.98
C PRO A 713 -41.18 -20.08 -7.30
N SER A 714 -41.84 -21.12 -7.81
CA SER A 714 -41.21 -22.41 -8.13
C SER A 714 -40.13 -22.30 -9.21
N ASP A 715 -40.21 -21.32 -10.10
CA ASP A 715 -39.29 -21.15 -11.24
C ASP A 715 -37.91 -20.62 -10.82
N ILE A 716 -37.74 -20.24 -9.54
CA ILE A 716 -36.51 -19.62 -9.03
C ILE A 716 -35.49 -20.68 -8.57
N ASP A 717 -34.44 -20.83 -9.37
CA ASP A 717 -33.28 -21.69 -9.14
C ASP A 717 -32.09 -20.89 -8.58
N ILE A 718 -31.63 -21.23 -7.37
CA ILE A 718 -30.53 -20.53 -6.68
C ILE A 718 -29.38 -21.47 -6.33
N LEU A 719 -28.23 -21.27 -6.98
CA LEU A 719 -26.96 -21.94 -6.68
C LEU A 719 -26.04 -20.99 -5.90
N LEU A 720 -25.69 -21.37 -4.68
CA LEU A 720 -24.64 -20.72 -3.89
C LEU A 720 -23.30 -21.41 -4.13
N VAL A 721 -22.26 -20.64 -4.43
CA VAL A 721 -20.89 -21.11 -4.61
C VAL A 721 -19.98 -20.44 -3.58
N GLY A 722 -19.20 -21.24 -2.86
CA GLY A 722 -18.21 -20.79 -1.89
C GLY A 722 -16.81 -20.62 -2.51
N PRO A 723 -15.89 -19.94 -1.81
CA PRO A 723 -14.60 -19.51 -2.37
C PRO A 723 -13.64 -20.65 -2.76
N GLY A 724 -13.85 -21.86 -2.22
CA GLY A 724 -13.12 -23.06 -2.62
C GLY A 724 -13.76 -23.83 -3.78
N GLY A 725 -14.81 -23.29 -4.42
CA GLY A 725 -15.55 -23.96 -5.50
C GLY A 725 -16.60 -24.98 -5.03
N GLN A 726 -16.82 -25.12 -3.71
CA GLN A 726 -17.97 -25.86 -3.17
C GLN A 726 -19.25 -25.17 -3.63
N ASN A 727 -20.33 -25.91 -3.87
CA ASN A 727 -21.62 -25.30 -4.19
C ASN A 727 -22.81 -26.07 -3.62
N ALA A 728 -23.93 -25.37 -3.43
CA ALA A 728 -25.21 -25.91 -2.98
C ALA A 728 -26.37 -25.26 -3.74
N ILE A 729 -27.37 -26.05 -4.12
CA ILE A 729 -28.63 -25.57 -4.71
C ILE A 729 -29.56 -25.25 -3.54
N ILE A 730 -29.61 -23.99 -3.12
CA ILE A 730 -30.23 -23.59 -1.85
C ILE A 730 -31.74 -23.38 -1.96
N MET A 731 -32.25 -23.16 -3.17
CA MET A 731 -33.66 -23.01 -3.51
C MET A 731 -33.81 -23.45 -4.97
N SER A 732 -34.80 -24.29 -5.28
CA SER A 732 -35.17 -24.77 -6.62
C SER A 732 -36.49 -25.54 -6.53
N ASP A 733 -37.40 -25.37 -7.51
CA ASP A 733 -38.71 -26.05 -7.61
C ASP A 733 -39.67 -25.83 -6.41
N VAL A 734 -39.45 -24.81 -5.57
CA VAL A 734 -40.19 -24.59 -4.30
C VAL A 734 -40.96 -23.28 -4.24
N GLY A 735 -42.09 -23.31 -3.54
CA GLY A 735 -42.98 -22.17 -3.34
C GLY A 735 -44.28 -22.20 -4.13
N GLY A 736 -44.40 -23.05 -5.14
CA GLY A 736 -45.61 -23.18 -5.95
C GLY A 736 -45.79 -22.00 -6.91
N GLY A 737 -47.02 -21.85 -7.41
CA GLY A 737 -47.38 -20.89 -8.45
C GLY A 737 -48.32 -19.77 -8.02
N ASP A 738 -48.30 -19.39 -6.73
CA ASP A 738 -49.00 -18.22 -6.20
C ASP A 738 -47.99 -17.08 -5.98
N ASP A 739 -48.31 -15.84 -6.40
CA ASP A 739 -47.45 -14.66 -6.25
C ASP A 739 -46.88 -14.49 -4.82
N VAL A 740 -45.57 -14.23 -4.73
CA VAL A 740 -44.92 -13.73 -3.51
C VAL A 740 -44.46 -12.29 -3.71
N SER A 741 -44.61 -11.46 -2.68
CA SER A 741 -44.18 -10.05 -2.72
C SER A 741 -43.53 -9.64 -1.42
N GLY A 742 -42.27 -9.20 -1.52
CA GLY A 742 -41.46 -8.64 -0.44
C GLY A 742 -41.20 -9.56 0.75
N ILE A 743 -41.05 -10.88 0.52
CA ILE A 743 -40.78 -11.84 1.60
C ILE A 743 -39.29 -11.94 1.95
N ASP A 744 -39.00 -12.27 3.20
CA ASP A 744 -37.65 -12.47 3.73
C ASP A 744 -37.42 -13.95 4.06
N LEU A 745 -36.50 -14.61 3.34
CA LEU A 745 -36.18 -16.02 3.55
C LEU A 745 -34.82 -16.16 4.23
N THR A 746 -34.76 -16.98 5.29
CA THR A 746 -33.50 -17.37 5.94
C THR A 746 -33.30 -18.88 5.75
N LEU A 747 -32.22 -19.28 5.10
CA LEU A 747 -31.91 -20.68 4.79
C LEU A 747 -30.81 -21.19 5.71
N ASP A 748 -31.13 -22.25 6.46
CA ASP A 748 -30.31 -22.77 7.55
C ASP A 748 -30.51 -24.29 7.70
N ASP A 749 -29.43 -25.08 7.63
CA ASP A 749 -29.48 -26.54 7.78
C ASP A 749 -30.12 -27.00 9.11
N ALA A 750 -30.13 -26.16 10.15
CA ALA A 750 -30.73 -26.45 11.45
C ALA A 750 -32.19 -25.98 11.58
N ALA A 751 -32.81 -25.46 10.51
CA ALA A 751 -34.21 -25.06 10.52
C ALA A 751 -35.16 -26.27 10.67
N ALA A 752 -36.37 -26.03 11.18
CA ALA A 752 -37.31 -27.09 11.51
C ALA A 752 -37.98 -27.77 10.31
N ASN A 753 -38.14 -27.05 9.19
CA ASN A 753 -38.81 -27.52 7.98
C ASN A 753 -38.02 -27.09 6.73
N PRO A 754 -38.06 -27.86 5.63
CA PRO A 754 -37.60 -27.40 4.31
C PRO A 754 -38.48 -26.27 3.77
N LEU A 755 -38.03 -25.62 2.69
CA LEU A 755 -38.89 -24.72 1.91
C LEU A 755 -40.09 -25.54 1.39
N PRO A 756 -41.33 -25.05 1.56
CA PRO A 756 -42.51 -25.79 1.12
C PRO A 756 -42.68 -25.74 -0.39
N ALA A 757 -43.25 -26.80 -0.98
CA ALA A 757 -43.75 -26.79 -2.37
C ALA A 757 -45.09 -26.03 -2.53
N ALA A 758 -45.45 -25.22 -1.55
CA ALA A 758 -46.64 -24.36 -1.52
C ALA A 758 -46.19 -22.95 -1.12
N LEU A 759 -47.08 -21.96 -1.29
CA LEU A 759 -46.80 -20.52 -1.14
C LEU A 759 -45.76 -20.18 -0.04
N LEU A 760 -44.65 -19.55 -0.46
CA LEU A 760 -43.61 -19.10 0.45
C LEU A 760 -44.10 -17.92 1.31
N SER A 761 -43.61 -17.88 2.54
CA SER A 761 -43.81 -16.76 3.46
C SER A 761 -42.52 -16.46 4.20
N THR A 762 -42.38 -15.24 4.70
CA THR A 762 -41.22 -14.81 5.49
C THR A 762 -40.94 -15.78 6.64
N GLY A 763 -39.72 -16.33 6.71
CA GLY A 763 -39.40 -17.37 7.70
C GLY A 763 -37.99 -17.96 7.58
N THR A 764 -37.75 -18.99 8.39
CA THR A 764 -36.49 -19.75 8.41
C THR A 764 -36.74 -21.20 8.02
N PHE A 765 -36.04 -21.67 6.99
CA PHE A 765 -36.27 -22.97 6.34
C PHE A 765 -34.94 -23.68 6.05
N GLN A 766 -34.97 -24.99 5.83
CA GLN A 766 -33.82 -25.72 5.28
C GLN A 766 -33.69 -25.39 3.79
N PRO A 767 -32.48 -25.21 3.25
CA PRO A 767 -32.30 -25.05 1.81
C PRO A 767 -32.78 -26.31 1.08
N THR A 768 -33.49 -26.13 -0.04
CA THR A 768 -34.27 -27.20 -0.67
C THR A 768 -34.20 -27.10 -2.19
N ASN A 769 -33.92 -28.22 -2.84
CA ASN A 769 -34.20 -28.47 -4.26
C ASN A 769 -35.32 -29.52 -4.33
N ALA A 770 -36.37 -29.24 -5.08
CA ALA A 770 -37.56 -30.10 -5.18
C ALA A 770 -37.74 -30.79 -6.55
N GLY A 771 -36.68 -30.96 -7.34
CA GLY A 771 -36.71 -31.66 -8.61
C GLY A 771 -35.40 -32.32 -9.03
N THR A 772 -35.21 -32.45 -10.34
CA THR A 772 -33.95 -32.84 -10.99
C THR A 772 -33.94 -32.36 -12.44
N GLY A 773 -32.87 -31.68 -12.85
CA GLY A 773 -32.62 -31.31 -14.25
C GLY A 773 -32.20 -29.86 -14.44
N ASP A 774 -32.32 -29.09 -13.37
CA ASP A 774 -31.91 -27.72 -13.14
C ASP A 774 -30.52 -27.40 -13.73
N THR A 775 -30.48 -26.35 -14.56
CA THR A 775 -29.30 -25.96 -15.33
C THR A 775 -28.92 -24.51 -15.09
N TRP A 776 -27.66 -24.28 -14.71
CA TRP A 776 -27.11 -22.93 -14.58
C TRP A 776 -26.24 -22.57 -15.79
N PRO A 777 -26.62 -21.55 -16.59
CA PRO A 777 -25.79 -21.03 -17.67
C PRO A 777 -24.42 -20.55 -17.18
N ALA A 778 -23.42 -20.56 -18.06
CA ALA A 778 -22.13 -19.92 -17.80
C ALA A 778 -22.34 -18.42 -17.46
N PRO A 779 -21.61 -17.84 -16.49
CA PRO A 779 -20.38 -18.34 -15.88
C PRO A 779 -20.57 -19.17 -14.58
N ALA A 780 -21.74 -19.77 -14.35
CA ALA A 780 -21.92 -20.66 -13.22
C ALA A 780 -21.09 -21.96 -13.35
N PRO A 781 -20.55 -22.50 -12.25
CA PRO A 781 -19.99 -23.85 -12.24
C PRO A 781 -21.10 -24.90 -12.28
N ALA A 782 -20.76 -26.12 -12.72
CA ALA A 782 -21.69 -27.24 -12.68
C ALA A 782 -22.14 -27.52 -11.21
N PRO A 783 -23.45 -27.71 -10.96
CA PRO A 783 -23.95 -28.00 -9.63
C PRO A 783 -23.46 -29.37 -9.14
N SER A 784 -23.17 -29.49 -7.85
CA SER A 784 -22.79 -30.77 -7.21
C SER A 784 -23.98 -31.61 -6.75
N GLY A 785 -25.21 -31.09 -6.91
CA GLY A 785 -26.47 -31.81 -6.73
C GLY A 785 -27.00 -31.90 -5.29
N GLY A 786 -26.45 -31.14 -4.34
CA GLY A 786 -26.92 -31.08 -2.95
C GLY A 786 -27.38 -29.68 -2.53
N SER A 787 -28.30 -29.60 -1.57
CA SER A 787 -28.83 -28.32 -1.03
C SER A 787 -28.22 -27.89 0.31
N ALA A 788 -27.66 -28.82 1.08
CA ALA A 788 -27.21 -28.55 2.45
C ALA A 788 -26.01 -27.57 2.50
N LEU A 789 -26.15 -26.48 3.27
CA LEU A 789 -25.10 -25.48 3.49
C LEU A 789 -23.90 -26.04 4.25
N SER A 790 -24.06 -27.18 4.94
CA SER A 790 -22.97 -27.95 5.52
C SER A 790 -21.95 -28.47 4.50
N VAL A 791 -22.20 -28.40 3.18
CA VAL A 791 -21.17 -28.60 2.14
C VAL A 791 -19.99 -27.62 2.28
N PHE A 792 -20.21 -26.46 2.89
CA PHE A 792 -19.17 -25.46 3.16
C PHE A 792 -18.39 -25.74 4.45
N ASN A 793 -18.86 -26.64 5.33
CA ASN A 793 -18.19 -26.88 6.61
C ASN A 793 -16.79 -27.48 6.43
N GLY A 794 -15.85 -27.03 7.25
CA GLY A 794 -14.44 -27.44 7.20
C GLY A 794 -13.58 -26.70 6.17
N THR A 795 -14.15 -25.83 5.32
CA THR A 795 -13.38 -25.01 4.37
C THR A 795 -13.06 -23.62 4.93
N SER A 796 -12.27 -22.82 4.20
CA SER A 796 -12.03 -21.41 4.52
C SER A 796 -13.24 -20.55 4.18
N ALA A 797 -13.65 -19.68 5.09
CA ALA A 797 -14.69 -18.69 4.83
C ALA A 797 -14.23 -17.57 3.88
N ASN A 798 -12.94 -17.24 3.88
CA ASN A 798 -12.41 -16.08 3.16
C ASN A 798 -12.29 -16.34 1.65
N GLY A 799 -12.65 -15.34 0.86
CA GLY A 799 -12.70 -15.32 -0.60
C GLY A 799 -14.07 -14.89 -1.12
N THR A 800 -14.26 -14.95 -2.44
CA THR A 800 -15.54 -14.61 -3.08
C THR A 800 -16.55 -15.72 -2.92
N TRP A 801 -17.73 -15.37 -2.43
CA TRP A 801 -18.94 -16.17 -2.51
C TRP A 801 -19.84 -15.64 -3.63
N SER A 802 -20.46 -16.53 -4.39
CA SER A 802 -21.24 -16.18 -5.57
C SER A 802 -22.62 -16.80 -5.52
N LEU A 803 -23.66 -15.99 -5.64
CA LEU A 803 -25.05 -16.43 -5.77
C LEU A 803 -25.46 -16.33 -7.24
N TYR A 804 -25.86 -17.45 -7.82
CA TYR A 804 -26.39 -17.54 -9.18
C TYR A 804 -27.89 -17.80 -9.08
N VAL A 805 -28.69 -16.90 -9.63
CA VAL A 805 -30.16 -16.99 -9.66
C VAL A 805 -30.59 -17.17 -11.12
N VAL A 806 -31.41 -18.17 -11.39
CA VAL A 806 -31.99 -18.48 -12.71
C VAL A 806 -33.51 -18.52 -12.54
N ASP A 807 -34.22 -18.05 -13.55
CA ASP A 807 -35.60 -18.43 -13.82
C ASP A 807 -35.58 -19.56 -14.85
N ASP A 808 -36.19 -20.71 -14.58
CA ASP A 808 -36.16 -21.87 -15.49
C ASP A 808 -37.40 -22.00 -16.40
N ALA A 809 -38.43 -21.18 -16.17
CA ALA A 809 -39.70 -21.21 -16.90
C ALA A 809 -39.86 -19.96 -17.80
N ALA A 810 -41.11 -19.56 -18.08
CA ALA A 810 -41.44 -18.39 -18.89
C ALA A 810 -42.87 -17.87 -18.63
N GLN A 811 -43.04 -16.53 -18.67
CA GLN A 811 -44.25 -15.70 -18.40
C GLN A 811 -44.25 -14.99 -17.04
N ASP A 812 -43.29 -15.28 -16.17
CA ASP A 812 -43.25 -14.83 -14.78
C ASP A 812 -41.97 -14.05 -14.49
N VAL A 813 -42.01 -13.09 -13.57
CA VAL A 813 -40.86 -12.21 -13.29
C VAL A 813 -40.76 -11.85 -11.81
N GLY A 814 -39.58 -11.43 -11.39
CA GLY A 814 -39.43 -10.88 -10.05
C GLY A 814 -38.08 -10.30 -9.70
N SER A 815 -37.78 -10.28 -8.40
CA SER A 815 -36.51 -9.74 -7.89
C SER A 815 -36.27 -10.12 -6.44
N ILE A 816 -34.98 -10.14 -6.06
CA ILE A 816 -34.53 -10.09 -4.67
C ILE A 816 -34.07 -8.65 -4.42
N ALA A 817 -35.01 -7.77 -4.07
CA ALA A 817 -34.79 -6.32 -4.11
C ALA A 817 -34.00 -5.77 -2.91
N GLY A 818 -33.82 -6.55 -1.83
CA GLY A 818 -32.91 -6.25 -0.72
C GLY A 818 -31.57 -7.00 -0.81
N GLY A 819 -31.33 -7.69 -1.92
CA GLY A 819 -30.16 -8.56 -2.10
C GLY A 819 -30.11 -9.71 -1.09
N TRP A 820 -28.89 -10.15 -0.77
CA TRP A 820 -28.64 -11.34 0.03
C TRP A 820 -27.52 -11.17 1.06
N GLN A 821 -27.53 -12.03 2.08
CA GLN A 821 -26.58 -12.03 3.18
C GLN A 821 -26.05 -13.44 3.46
N LEU A 822 -24.80 -13.51 3.91
CA LEU A 822 -24.16 -14.70 4.45
C LEU A 822 -23.82 -14.47 5.92
N ILE A 823 -24.33 -15.36 6.78
CA ILE A 823 -23.98 -15.40 8.20
C ILE A 823 -23.12 -16.65 8.38
N ILE A 824 -21.82 -16.47 8.63
CA ILE A 824 -20.83 -17.54 8.68
C ILE A 824 -20.29 -17.65 10.10
N SER A 825 -20.30 -18.85 10.65
CA SER A 825 -19.65 -19.18 11.93
C SER A 825 -18.42 -20.05 11.66
N THR A 826 -17.31 -19.80 12.35
CA THR A 826 -16.08 -20.58 12.18
C THR A 826 -15.58 -21.25 13.47
N THR A 827 -14.58 -22.12 13.33
CA THR A 827 -13.85 -22.76 14.45
C THR A 827 -12.91 -21.82 15.21
N ALA A 828 -12.80 -20.55 14.80
CA ALA A 828 -12.04 -19.57 15.56
C ALA A 828 -12.69 -19.36 16.94
N ALA A 829 -11.93 -19.66 17.99
CA ALA A 829 -12.19 -19.08 19.30
C ALA A 829 -12.01 -17.57 19.20
N CYS A 830 -12.84 -16.79 19.90
CA CYS A 830 -12.46 -15.42 20.23
C CYS A 830 -11.07 -15.45 20.87
N ALA A 831 -10.25 -14.45 20.58
CA ALA A 831 -9.13 -14.15 21.46
C ALA A 831 -9.71 -13.82 22.83
N THR A 832 -9.77 -14.81 23.72
CA THR A 832 -9.81 -14.55 25.16
C THR A 832 -8.63 -13.62 25.41
N PRO A 833 -8.81 -12.45 26.05
CA PRO A 833 -7.68 -11.61 26.38
C PRO A 833 -6.70 -12.50 27.15
N SER A 834 -5.51 -12.69 26.59
CA SER A 834 -4.46 -13.45 27.27
C SER A 834 -4.35 -12.84 28.66
N PRO A 835 -4.55 -13.62 29.74
CA PRO A 835 -4.55 -13.03 31.07
C PRO A 835 -3.19 -12.37 31.25
N THR A 836 -3.18 -11.04 31.30
CA THR A 836 -2.01 -10.26 31.69
C THR A 836 -1.45 -10.94 32.92
N PRO A 837 -0.15 -11.32 32.94
CA PRO A 837 0.42 -12.03 34.08
C PRO A 837 0.11 -11.20 35.33
N THR A 838 -0.82 -11.71 36.13
CA THR A 838 -1.32 -10.96 37.29
C THR A 838 -0.14 -10.85 38.22
N ALA A 839 0.35 -9.63 38.42
CA ALA A 839 1.41 -9.38 39.37
C ALA A 839 0.96 -9.94 40.72
N THR A 840 1.63 -11.00 41.18
CA THR A 840 1.28 -11.66 42.43
C THR A 840 1.41 -10.65 43.55
N ILE A 841 0.28 -10.15 44.04
CA ILE A 841 0.25 -9.20 45.14
C ILE A 841 0.85 -9.93 46.35
N PRO A 842 1.98 -9.46 46.93
CA PRO A 842 2.48 -10.02 48.18
C PRO A 842 1.38 -9.83 49.25
N PRO A 843 1.15 -10.82 50.13
CA PRO A 843 -0.06 -10.86 50.94
C PRO A 843 -0.28 -9.56 51.72
N ILE A 844 -1.47 -8.98 51.56
CA ILE A 844 -1.91 -7.81 52.34
C ILE A 844 -1.90 -8.21 53.82
N VAL A 845 -0.95 -7.65 54.56
CA VAL A 845 -0.96 -7.72 56.03
C VAL A 845 -2.19 -6.99 56.53
N THR A 846 -3.15 -7.74 57.06
CA THR A 846 -4.32 -7.18 57.73
C THR A 846 -3.84 -6.38 58.95
N PRO A 847 -4.25 -5.11 59.13
CA PRO A 847 -3.92 -4.37 60.35
C PRO A 847 -4.64 -5.01 61.54
N THR A 848 -3.89 -5.73 62.37
CA THR A 848 -4.35 -6.23 63.67
C THR A 848 -4.69 -5.05 64.59
N PRO A 849 -5.83 -5.07 65.31
CA PRO A 849 -6.30 -3.92 66.09
C PRO A 849 -5.33 -3.53 67.21
N THR A 850 -5.14 -2.22 67.37
CA THR A 850 -4.29 -1.59 68.39
C THR A 850 -4.73 -1.95 69.82
N PRO A 851 -3.87 -2.58 70.64
CA PRO A 851 -4.13 -2.74 72.07
C PRO A 851 -3.92 -1.41 72.82
N ILE A 852 -4.77 -1.16 73.81
CA ILE A 852 -4.76 0.04 74.65
C ILE A 852 -3.54 0.02 75.59
N LEU A 853 -2.85 1.16 75.72
CA LEU A 853 -1.75 1.35 76.67
C LEU A 853 -2.26 1.51 78.11
N THR A 854 -1.59 0.90 79.07
CA THR A 854 -1.64 1.24 80.51
C THR A 854 -0.21 1.22 81.08
N PRO A 855 0.09 1.99 82.15
CA PRO A 855 1.40 2.63 82.32
C PRO A 855 2.44 1.82 83.12
N THR A 856 3.73 2.08 82.84
CA THR A 856 4.88 1.55 83.59
C THR A 856 5.50 2.65 84.50
N PRO A 857 5.99 2.34 85.72
CA PRO A 857 6.51 3.33 86.67
C PRO A 857 7.94 3.86 86.35
N PRO A 858 8.46 4.85 87.12
CA PRO A 858 9.59 5.70 86.71
C PRO A 858 10.93 5.29 87.42
N PRO A 859 11.99 6.11 87.52
CA PRO A 859 13.24 5.84 86.80
C PRO A 859 14.48 5.62 87.69
N THR A 860 15.57 5.08 87.12
CA THR A 860 16.90 5.08 87.75
C THR A 860 18.02 5.48 86.77
N THR A 861 18.90 6.35 87.25
CA THR A 861 20.14 6.84 86.61
C THR A 861 21.35 6.38 87.46
N PRO A 862 22.61 6.79 87.20
CA PRO A 862 23.41 6.67 85.96
C PRO A 862 24.80 6.02 86.21
N SER A 863 25.59 5.70 85.17
CA SER A 863 27.05 5.45 85.29
C SER A 863 27.80 5.46 83.94
N PRO A 864 29.15 5.62 83.91
CA PRO A 864 29.72 6.72 83.13
C PRO A 864 30.70 6.35 81.98
N THR A 865 31.04 7.39 81.22
CA THR A 865 31.97 7.44 80.07
C THR A 865 33.44 7.13 80.40
N PRO A 866 34.18 6.55 79.44
CA PRO A 866 35.61 6.84 79.26
C PRO A 866 35.95 7.34 77.83
N PRO A 867 36.82 8.37 77.68
CA PRO A 867 37.42 8.81 76.40
C PRO A 867 38.89 8.32 76.27
N PRO A 868 39.73 8.84 75.35
CA PRO A 868 39.69 8.69 73.89
C PRO A 868 41.02 8.11 73.32
N SER A 869 41.07 7.71 72.04
CA SER A 869 42.36 7.53 71.33
C SER A 869 42.27 7.62 69.79
N THR A 870 42.98 8.61 69.24
CA THR A 870 43.44 8.74 67.84
C THR A 870 44.98 8.78 67.85
N PRO A 871 45.70 8.79 66.71
CA PRO A 871 45.49 8.08 65.43
C PRO A 871 46.78 7.36 64.93
N THR A 872 46.70 6.47 63.93
CA THR A 872 47.89 6.05 63.13
C THR A 872 47.47 5.73 61.68
N PRO A 873 48.22 6.14 60.63
CA PRO A 873 47.76 6.07 59.25
C PRO A 873 48.11 4.79 58.47
N THR A 874 47.27 4.56 57.46
CA THR A 874 47.37 3.75 56.24
C THR A 874 48.75 3.24 55.77
N PRO A 875 48.84 1.94 55.42
CA PRO A 875 49.59 1.46 54.26
C PRO A 875 48.67 1.19 53.06
N THR A 876 49.09 1.66 51.89
CA THR A 876 48.37 1.57 50.60
C THR A 876 48.21 0.13 50.12
N ALA A 877 47.06 -0.18 49.52
CA ALA A 877 46.75 -1.51 49.00
C ALA A 877 47.61 -1.92 47.79
N THR A 878 48.03 -3.19 47.77
CA THR A 878 48.41 -3.88 46.52
C THR A 878 47.13 -4.19 45.73
N PRO A 879 47.05 -3.86 44.43
CA PRO A 879 45.85 -4.15 43.64
C PRO A 879 45.71 -5.66 43.43
N SER A 880 44.70 -6.26 44.06
CA SER A 880 44.22 -7.58 43.65
C SER A 880 43.65 -7.48 42.23
N SER A 881 43.94 -8.46 41.37
CA SER A 881 43.43 -8.48 40.01
C SER A 881 41.90 -8.57 40.01
N THR A 882 41.23 -7.51 39.58
CA THR A 882 39.79 -7.52 39.32
C THR A 882 39.49 -8.63 38.31
N PRO A 883 38.49 -9.51 38.56
CA PRO A 883 38.05 -10.45 37.54
C PRO A 883 37.60 -9.68 36.28
N ALA A 884 37.85 -10.25 35.11
CA ALA A 884 37.48 -9.61 33.84
C ALA A 884 35.95 -9.66 33.67
N GLU A 885 35.28 -8.56 34.03
CA GLU A 885 33.85 -8.39 33.79
C GLU A 885 33.56 -8.14 32.31
N SER A 886 32.57 -8.84 31.76
CA SER A 886 32.00 -8.56 30.45
C SER A 886 31.20 -7.25 30.50
N GLN A 887 31.81 -6.14 30.07
CA GLN A 887 31.09 -4.87 29.94
C GLN A 887 30.20 -4.88 28.70
N ASN A 888 28.89 -4.77 28.91
CA ASN A 888 27.91 -4.67 27.84
C ASN A 888 27.83 -3.23 27.34
N LEU A 889 28.45 -2.95 26.18
CA LEU A 889 28.44 -1.64 25.53
C LEU A 889 27.16 -1.45 24.72
N SER A 890 26.05 -1.14 25.39
CA SER A 890 24.77 -0.86 24.74
C SER A 890 24.58 0.63 24.47
N THR A 891 24.67 1.05 23.20
CA THR A 891 24.20 2.36 22.74
C THR A 891 22.73 2.26 22.33
N ARG A 892 21.82 2.90 23.07
CA ARG A 892 20.42 3.09 22.61
C ARG A 892 20.35 4.24 21.61
N MET A 893 20.84 4.00 20.39
CA MET A 893 20.64 4.91 19.27
C MET A 893 19.45 4.43 18.42
N ARG A 894 18.52 5.34 18.12
CA ARG A 894 17.40 5.04 17.22
C ARG A 894 17.92 5.10 15.79
N VAL A 895 18.19 3.93 15.20
CA VAL A 895 18.51 3.82 13.76
C VAL A 895 17.20 3.87 12.98
N GLN A 896 17.13 4.74 11.97
CA GLN A 896 16.00 4.83 11.04
C GLN A 896 16.48 4.48 9.62
N THR A 897 15.53 4.31 8.69
CA THR A 897 15.81 4.12 7.26
C THR A 897 16.08 5.45 6.55
N GLY A 898 16.67 5.38 5.36
CA GLY A 898 17.01 6.58 4.57
C GLY A 898 18.05 7.47 5.26
N GLU A 899 17.77 8.76 5.37
CA GLU A 899 18.71 9.77 5.90
C GLU A 899 18.90 9.70 7.43
N GLY A 900 18.15 8.86 8.13
CA GLY A 900 18.24 8.67 9.58
C GLY A 900 19.16 7.53 10.04
N VAL A 901 20.11 7.10 9.20
CA VAL A 901 21.13 6.10 9.60
C VAL A 901 22.20 6.77 10.47
N GLY A 902 22.12 6.53 11.78
CA GLY A 902 23.25 6.77 12.68
C GLY A 902 24.26 5.62 12.62
N ILE A 903 25.55 5.94 12.41
CA ILE A 903 26.64 4.96 12.54
C ILE A 903 27.23 5.06 13.95
N GLY A 904 27.02 4.02 14.76
CA GLY A 904 27.53 3.92 16.13
C GLY A 904 28.87 3.18 16.18
N GLY A 905 29.97 3.92 16.27
CA GLY A 905 31.31 3.36 16.49
C GLY A 905 31.84 3.60 17.91
N PHE A 906 32.60 2.64 18.45
CA PHE A 906 33.37 2.82 19.68
C PHE A 906 34.85 2.50 19.41
N ILE A 907 35.76 3.28 20.01
CA ILE A 907 37.21 3.09 19.86
C ILE A 907 37.75 2.45 21.14
N ILE A 908 38.23 1.21 21.05
CA ILE A 908 38.95 0.56 22.15
C ILE A 908 40.44 0.86 22.01
N THR A 909 41.03 1.58 22.97
CA THR A 909 42.48 1.84 23.03
C THR A 909 43.15 1.04 24.16
N GLY A 910 44.40 0.64 23.94
CA GLY A 910 45.20 -0.11 24.93
C GLY A 910 46.33 -0.91 24.29
N SER A 911 47.31 -1.30 25.10
CA SER A 911 48.52 -2.04 24.66
C SER A 911 48.40 -3.57 24.78
N ALA A 912 47.26 -4.10 25.23
CA ALA A 912 47.02 -5.53 25.43
C ALA A 912 45.91 -6.05 24.50
N PRO A 913 46.04 -7.27 23.94
CA PRO A 913 45.01 -7.86 23.08
C PRO A 913 43.64 -7.92 23.77
N LYS A 914 42.57 -7.67 22.99
CA LYS A 914 41.18 -7.74 23.45
C LYS A 914 40.42 -8.72 22.55
N HIS A 915 39.69 -9.64 23.16
CA HIS A 915 38.71 -10.46 22.46
C HIS A 915 37.39 -9.68 22.38
N ILE A 916 36.83 -9.57 21.17
CA ILE A 916 35.51 -8.99 20.92
C ILE A 916 34.61 -10.14 20.46
N LEU A 917 33.43 -10.27 21.06
CA LEU A 917 32.31 -10.97 20.45
C LEU A 917 31.38 -9.91 19.87
N LEU A 918 31.00 -10.09 18.61
CA LEU A 918 30.02 -9.29 17.87
C LEU A 918 28.79 -10.17 17.60
#